data_AF-A0A1M6JZ36-F1
#
_entry.id   AF-A0A1M6JZ36-F1
#
_cell.length_a   1.000
_cell.length_b   1.000
_cell.length_c   1.000
_cell.angle_alpha   90.00
_cell.angle_beta   90.00
_cell.angle_gamma   90.00
#
_symmetry.space_group_name_H-M   'P 1'
#
loop_
_entity.id
_entity.type
_entity.pdbx_description
1 polymer ?
#
loop_
_entity_poly.entity_id
_entity_poly.type
_entity_poly.pdbx_seq_one_letter_code
_entity_poly.pdbx_strand_id
1 'polypeptide(L)'
;MQYRNRKRVISIGLILLLVLSLCPSEAIAVGREPETRSEIQAGEQSTDAENSKMQAGGQLTDAEDSKMQAGEQSTDVENSQQNPAGVTEPADESTSEGVQEEQAASEGEAPEEQNALEDVPSDEGVRYILGRPMTEEEKAEQEAMQPELHDMTVPEGETIDLSRNLSVYSDETSDYAPYYNAADDGYVTSVKNQSPYGTCWAFSAISAMETAAIKAGFADAGVDYSEAHLVYFFYHYLSNPLGNTIGDSNDITRPGASYLSLGGNILFTMHALASQLGAAGESLVPYESISAAPDDGVAYEDEAVLKEAHIYDSASTLTDLKQGILDYGSLVVSYEHLDSYMNYETAAYNSPEAGANHAITVVGWDDTYSKKNFSSTQQPQADGAWIVKNSWGDLWGENGYFYISYETPISYVAGLSASPAKAYDNVYEYDGTDGAAEDHVLNGGSIANVFEAKANGGEGEILNAVQFSTGTDEIDYSIQIYMDVTDVQNPRSGTAALANPLTGQTQEYGVYTVNFDEYGIEPIALYPGEKYAVEITLSKANTERIYFGIERTYSNSDWVRFTAQVEAEQSFYLYNPDNNQWTDFASELKCARIKAMTRNESRPVTPKVSLAAGQYAGAQQVELSCGPRNDSICYTLDGTDPDPAGTNGTTYTGPIQIMQSTILKAVSYDPADPNTVSRVGSWSYTIIELSAPEITKIGSGARQIKVTWKNVDAAAYYQVAWAVRKDGTYSKSAEIAAGTTSYTIEDLEIGRTYYIKVWYIDTVTGLQSPVSETAVGVTSPSTPKITSAAGVHTTNSALIKWNEVSGATGYQVYAYTKSGTTYTQRMSTDVGNVTQKTVTGLPYGATCYFRVRAYRADGSHRATGGYSSYISCGTAPVKTSITGVKNGSGQVTVNWKDSSGESKYQIQYRTSASARWSSTVTLAANTVSYRKTGLKQGSTCYFRIRSYRTVNSVNVCSSWVETYGVTVPGTPTISSAAGGSAQAVLNWTKTTGATGYQVYVYTKSGNTYTKKSTIRVNSGTATTVKSLSNGTTYYFRVRAYRAVGSQKGWSVYSAYTACGTAPAKTSFTGVRGSAGKVAVTWKNVSGESGYQMQFRTSPRAAWGGTVTLKSNTVSYQKTGLKRGSTCYFRIRAYRTVNNVKVYSGWADTYGVAAAM
;
A
#
# COMPACT_ATOMS: atom_id res chain seq x y z
N MET A 1 30.02 27.29 4.70
CA MET A 1 30.39 28.40 3.78
C MET A 1 30.16 27.94 2.36
N GLN A 2 29.64 28.84 1.51
CA GLN A 2 29.58 28.85 0.03
C GLN A 2 29.51 27.49 -0.74
N TYR A 3 28.39 27.06 -1.36
CA TYR A 3 27.57 27.59 -2.49
C TYR A 3 28.08 27.35 -3.93
N ARG A 4 27.14 26.81 -4.76
CA ARG A 4 26.87 27.05 -6.21
C ARG A 4 27.61 26.30 -7.35
N ASN A 5 26.83 25.39 -7.96
CA ASN A 5 26.28 25.44 -9.35
C ASN A 5 27.02 24.91 -10.62
N ARG A 6 26.43 23.82 -11.15
CA ARG A 6 25.72 23.67 -12.45
C ARG A 6 26.45 23.44 -13.81
N LYS A 7 25.81 22.55 -14.60
CA LYS A 7 25.83 22.32 -16.07
C LYS A 7 27.11 21.71 -16.70
N ARG A 8 27.07 21.09 -17.89
CA ARG A 8 26.18 20.10 -18.60
C ARG A 8 26.82 19.83 -20.00
N VAL A 9 26.25 18.93 -20.83
CA VAL A 9 26.59 18.68 -22.27
C VAL A 9 27.91 17.89 -22.49
N ILE A 10 28.08 17.01 -23.49
CA ILE A 10 27.32 15.86 -24.09
C ILE A 10 28.21 15.31 -25.24
N SER A 11 28.30 13.98 -25.41
CA SER A 11 28.52 13.23 -26.68
C SER A 11 28.60 11.73 -26.33
N ILE A 12 27.54 10.92 -26.51
CA ILE A 12 27.05 10.31 -27.77
C ILE A 12 27.83 9.02 -28.12
N GLY A 13 27.06 7.93 -28.30
CA GLY A 13 27.53 6.57 -28.56
C GLY A 13 26.34 5.59 -28.45
N LEU A 14 25.40 5.70 -29.40
CA LEU A 14 24.08 5.06 -29.36
C LEU A 14 24.04 3.77 -30.21
N ILE A 15 22.90 3.05 -30.11
CA ILE A 15 22.36 1.95 -30.96
C ILE A 15 22.73 0.53 -30.46
N LEU A 16 21.79 -0.33 -30.00
CA LEU A 16 20.47 -0.83 -30.51
C LEU A 16 20.64 -1.93 -31.59
N LEU A 17 19.76 -2.95 -31.74
CA LEU A 17 18.81 -3.67 -30.86
C LEU A 17 18.29 -4.93 -31.65
N LEU A 18 17.30 -5.66 -31.12
CA LEU A 18 16.30 -6.52 -31.79
C LEU A 18 16.74 -7.88 -32.40
N VAL A 19 15.86 -8.89 -32.63
CA VAL A 19 14.74 -9.47 -31.81
C VAL A 19 14.20 -10.79 -32.47
N LEU A 20 13.12 -11.38 -31.90
CA LEU A 20 12.29 -12.53 -32.37
C LEU A 20 12.84 -13.97 -32.10
N SER A 21 12.01 -15.02 -32.03
CA SER A 21 10.85 -15.38 -31.15
C SER A 21 10.03 -16.56 -31.77
N LEU A 22 9.02 -17.06 -31.04
CA LEU A 22 7.84 -17.87 -31.43
C LEU A 22 7.90 -19.43 -31.53
N CYS A 23 7.23 -20.06 -30.55
CA CYS A 23 6.14 -21.08 -30.68
C CYS A 23 6.41 -22.47 -31.35
N PRO A 24 5.46 -23.45 -31.33
CA PRO A 24 4.10 -23.49 -30.74
C PRO A 24 3.83 -24.68 -29.77
N SER A 25 2.55 -24.97 -29.51
CA SER A 25 1.94 -25.84 -28.49
C SER A 25 1.51 -27.26 -28.97
N GLU A 26 1.08 -28.11 -28.00
CA GLU A 26 0.01 -29.15 -28.06
C GLU A 26 0.05 -30.30 -29.13
N ALA A 27 -0.58 -31.49 -28.96
CA ALA A 27 -1.09 -32.24 -27.80
C ALA A 27 -1.43 -33.72 -28.20
N ILE A 28 -2.11 -34.47 -27.30
CA ILE A 28 -2.99 -35.64 -27.56
C ILE A 28 -2.40 -37.09 -27.66
N ALA A 29 -2.86 -37.92 -26.70
CA ALA A 29 -3.25 -39.35 -26.78
C ALA A 29 -2.29 -40.56 -26.53
N VAL A 30 -2.98 -41.66 -26.21
CA VAL A 30 -2.61 -43.09 -26.14
C VAL A 30 -1.80 -43.55 -24.91
N GLY A 31 -2.52 -43.91 -23.83
CA GLY A 31 -1.98 -44.63 -22.68
C GLY A 31 -1.93 -46.16 -22.86
N ARG A 32 -1.69 -46.89 -21.76
CA ARG A 32 -1.86 -48.36 -21.70
C ARG A 32 -2.07 -48.89 -20.28
N GLU A 33 -3.02 -49.83 -20.18
CA GLU A 33 -3.20 -50.81 -19.10
C GLU A 33 -2.01 -51.81 -18.98
N PRO A 34 -1.98 -52.78 -18.03
CA PRO A 34 -2.96 -53.13 -16.96
C PRO A 34 -2.36 -53.31 -15.54
N GLU A 35 -3.20 -53.54 -14.51
CA GLU A 35 -3.12 -54.78 -13.69
C GLU A 35 -4.35 -55.05 -12.77
N THR A 36 -5.08 -56.13 -13.10
CA THR A 36 -5.79 -57.11 -12.23
C THR A 36 -6.78 -56.71 -11.10
N ARG A 37 -8.08 -56.82 -11.44
CA ARG A 37 -9.02 -57.91 -11.03
C ARG A 37 -9.52 -58.08 -9.57
N SER A 38 -10.82 -57.80 -9.36
CA SER A 38 -11.73 -58.63 -8.52
C SER A 38 -13.24 -58.42 -8.83
N GLU A 39 -13.88 -59.43 -9.44
CA GLU A 39 -15.18 -60.11 -9.14
C GLU A 39 -16.30 -59.36 -8.31
N ILE A 40 -17.63 -59.49 -8.57
CA ILE A 40 -18.47 -60.17 -9.60
C ILE A 40 -19.99 -59.76 -9.50
N GLN A 41 -20.77 -59.82 -10.62
CA GLN A 41 -22.27 -59.86 -10.74
C GLN A 41 -23.14 -58.68 -10.19
N ALA A 42 -24.38 -58.39 -10.66
CA ALA A 42 -25.24 -58.83 -11.78
C ALA A 42 -26.44 -57.85 -12.02
N GLY A 43 -27.22 -58.03 -13.10
CA GLY A 43 -28.47 -57.28 -13.44
C GLY A 43 -28.28 -56.24 -14.55
N GLU A 44 -28.32 -56.58 -15.86
CA GLU A 44 -29.51 -56.91 -16.69
C GLU A 44 -30.56 -55.78 -16.77
N GLN A 45 -31.14 -55.36 -17.89
CA GLN A 45 -31.05 -55.57 -19.35
C GLN A 45 -31.98 -54.46 -19.94
N SER A 46 -31.59 -53.66 -20.95
CA SER A 46 -31.95 -53.80 -22.38
C SER A 46 -33.43 -54.12 -22.69
N THR A 47 -34.11 -53.52 -23.68
CA THR A 47 -33.63 -53.17 -25.05
C THR A 47 -34.36 -51.97 -25.69
N ASP A 48 -33.81 -51.50 -26.81
CA ASP A 48 -34.47 -50.73 -27.90
C ASP A 48 -35.69 -51.50 -28.49
N ALA A 49 -36.54 -50.97 -29.39
CA ALA A 49 -36.48 -49.79 -30.28
C ALA A 49 -37.88 -49.11 -30.40
N GLU A 50 -38.30 -48.28 -31.38
CA GLU A 50 -37.99 -48.22 -32.82
C GLU A 50 -38.49 -46.91 -33.52
N ASN A 51 -37.88 -46.60 -34.68
CA ASN A 51 -38.37 -45.84 -35.85
C ASN A 51 -39.13 -44.48 -35.76
N SER A 52 -38.57 -43.52 -36.52
CA SER A 52 -39.09 -42.20 -36.89
C SER A 52 -40.30 -42.17 -37.84
N LYS A 53 -41.18 -41.13 -37.75
CA LYS A 53 -41.36 -40.04 -38.76
C LYS A 53 -42.54 -39.09 -38.46
N MET A 54 -42.52 -37.90 -39.10
CA MET A 54 -43.63 -36.92 -39.23
C MET A 54 -44.78 -37.51 -40.10
N GLN A 55 -46.01 -36.97 -40.23
CA GLN A 55 -46.43 -35.55 -40.32
C GLN A 55 -47.98 -35.39 -40.28
N ALA A 56 -48.48 -34.16 -40.01
CA ALA A 56 -49.86 -33.64 -40.20
C ALA A 56 -51.01 -34.20 -39.32
N GLY A 57 -52.08 -33.44 -39.01
CA GLY A 57 -52.32 -31.99 -39.20
C GLY A 57 -53.79 -31.52 -39.00
N GLY A 58 -53.98 -30.24 -38.63
CA GLY A 58 -55.28 -29.52 -38.55
C GLY A 58 -56.09 -29.70 -37.24
N GLN A 59 -57.07 -28.83 -36.87
CA GLN A 59 -57.46 -27.47 -37.32
C GLN A 59 -58.51 -26.88 -36.30
N LEU A 60 -58.92 -25.61 -36.47
CA LEU A 60 -60.14 -24.92 -35.93
C LEU A 60 -59.94 -24.03 -34.65
N THR A 61 -60.07 -22.69 -34.73
CA THR A 61 -61.25 -21.77 -34.48
C THR A 61 -61.76 -21.69 -33.04
N ASP A 62 -62.27 -20.58 -32.47
CA ASP A 62 -62.30 -19.13 -32.79
C ASP A 62 -62.79 -18.34 -31.53
N ALA A 63 -62.59 -17.01 -31.53
CA ALA A 63 -63.36 -15.92 -30.89
C ALA A 63 -64.13 -16.02 -29.53
N GLU A 64 -63.94 -14.96 -28.72
CA GLU A 64 -64.96 -14.17 -27.96
C GLU A 64 -65.66 -14.66 -26.65
N ASP A 65 -65.22 -14.03 -25.54
CA ASP A 65 -65.99 -13.11 -24.67
C ASP A 65 -66.82 -13.57 -23.42
N SER A 66 -66.63 -12.78 -22.35
CA SER A 66 -67.59 -12.38 -21.29
C SER A 66 -67.86 -13.19 -19.99
N LYS A 67 -67.61 -12.50 -18.85
CA LYS A 67 -68.50 -12.34 -17.64
C LYS A 67 -68.70 -13.59 -16.72
N MET A 68 -69.07 -13.51 -15.42
CA MET A 68 -69.45 -12.39 -14.50
C MET A 68 -69.39 -12.81 -12.99
N GLN A 69 -69.37 -11.83 -12.06
CA GLN A 69 -69.96 -11.85 -10.68
C GLN A 69 -69.35 -12.74 -9.56
N ALA A 70 -69.49 -12.45 -8.25
CA ALA A 70 -69.91 -11.24 -7.48
C ALA A 70 -69.63 -11.34 -5.94
N GLY A 71 -69.75 -10.20 -5.22
CA GLY A 71 -69.81 -10.07 -3.74
C GLY A 71 -68.93 -8.91 -3.24
N GLU A 72 -69.40 -7.68 -2.94
CA GLU A 72 -70.33 -7.19 -1.88
C GLU A 72 -69.72 -7.23 -0.45
N GLN A 73 -69.86 -6.20 0.43
CA GLN A 73 -70.79 -5.05 0.44
C GLN A 73 -70.29 -3.84 1.30
N SER A 74 -70.51 -2.59 0.82
CA SER A 74 -71.02 -1.35 1.50
C SER A 74 -70.38 -0.77 2.80
N THR A 75 -70.56 0.49 3.25
CA THR A 75 -71.54 1.62 3.04
C THR A 75 -70.82 3.00 3.20
N ASP A 76 -70.92 4.01 2.31
CA ASP A 76 -71.84 5.21 2.32
C ASP A 76 -71.23 6.51 2.95
N VAL A 77 -71.54 7.79 2.61
CA VAL A 77 -72.49 8.42 1.62
C VAL A 77 -72.13 9.93 1.32
N GLU A 78 -72.25 10.37 0.05
CA GLU A 78 -72.57 11.71 -0.56
C GLU A 78 -71.95 13.08 -0.07
N ASN A 79 -72.04 14.28 -0.73
CA ASN A 79 -72.75 14.73 -1.97
C ASN A 79 -72.14 16.00 -2.69
N SER A 80 -72.56 16.19 -3.96
CA SER A 80 -72.94 17.44 -4.69
C SER A 80 -71.96 18.53 -5.25
N GLN A 81 -71.86 18.54 -6.60
CA GLN A 81 -72.20 19.62 -7.57
C GLN A 81 -71.37 20.92 -7.83
N GLN A 82 -70.80 20.99 -9.05
CA GLN A 82 -70.89 22.03 -10.13
C GLN A 82 -70.83 23.56 -9.86
N ASN A 83 -69.79 24.21 -10.45
CA ASN A 83 -69.78 25.41 -11.36
C ASN A 83 -70.47 26.77 -11.00
N PRO A 84 -70.16 27.94 -11.64
CA PRO A 84 -69.06 28.28 -12.57
C PRO A 84 -68.36 29.67 -12.39
N ALA A 85 -67.25 29.87 -13.12
CA ALA A 85 -66.76 31.12 -13.76
C ALA A 85 -66.27 32.37 -12.96
N GLY A 86 -65.20 33.01 -13.48
CA GLY A 86 -64.61 34.31 -13.06
C GLY A 86 -63.08 34.22 -12.84
N VAL A 87 -62.17 34.42 -13.81
CA VAL A 87 -61.81 35.60 -14.64
C VAL A 87 -60.83 36.58 -13.95
N THR A 88 -59.80 37.00 -14.71
CA THR A 88 -58.77 38.06 -14.49
C THR A 88 -57.53 37.79 -13.60
N GLU A 89 -56.37 37.75 -14.29
CA GLU A 89 -55.01 38.25 -13.97
C GLU A 89 -54.97 39.72 -13.48
N PRO A 90 -53.81 40.37 -13.18
CA PRO A 90 -52.37 39.99 -13.26
C PRO A 90 -51.67 39.95 -11.86
N ALA A 91 -50.38 39.62 -11.64
CA ALA A 91 -49.09 39.81 -12.35
C ALA A 91 -48.46 41.23 -12.23
N ASP A 92 -47.13 41.27 -12.49
CA ASP A 92 -46.17 42.40 -12.41
C ASP A 92 -45.90 42.98 -11.01
N GLU A 93 -44.65 43.15 -10.54
CA GLU A 93 -43.43 43.79 -11.10
C GLU A 93 -43.43 45.34 -11.08
N SER A 94 -42.50 45.91 -10.29
CA SER A 94 -41.59 46.99 -10.72
C SER A 94 -40.44 47.06 -9.69
N THR A 95 -39.14 47.00 -10.01
CA THR A 95 -38.31 47.48 -11.14
C THR A 95 -38.13 49.01 -11.22
N SER A 96 -37.11 49.50 -10.49
CA SER A 96 -36.21 50.62 -10.82
C SER A 96 -35.25 50.81 -9.64
N GLU A 97 -33.95 50.51 -9.74
CA GLU A 97 -32.90 51.31 -10.39
C GLU A 97 -32.60 52.65 -9.68
N GLY A 98 -31.33 52.86 -9.30
CA GLY A 98 -30.84 54.06 -8.58
C GLY A 98 -29.77 53.73 -7.53
N VAL A 99 -28.65 53.08 -7.87
CA VAL A 99 -27.44 53.69 -8.49
C VAL A 99 -26.62 54.59 -7.55
N GLN A 100 -25.42 54.10 -7.22
CA GLN A 100 -24.19 54.80 -6.81
C GLN A 100 -23.96 55.35 -5.37
N GLU A 101 -22.77 54.99 -4.88
CA GLU A 101 -21.75 55.82 -4.22
C GLU A 101 -21.90 56.25 -2.74
N GLU A 102 -21.22 55.45 -1.91
CA GLU A 102 -20.07 55.86 -1.07
C GLU A 102 -20.26 56.56 0.30
N GLN A 103 -19.22 56.34 1.12
CA GLN A 103 -18.73 57.15 2.24
C GLN A 103 -19.49 57.23 3.58
N ALA A 104 -18.83 56.56 4.54
CA ALA A 104 -18.28 57.15 5.76
C ALA A 104 -19.17 57.26 7.01
N ALA A 105 -18.58 56.85 8.13
CA ALA A 105 -19.18 56.82 9.46
C ALA A 105 -19.17 58.19 10.17
N SER A 106 -20.13 58.38 11.07
CA SER A 106 -19.93 59.15 12.30
C SER A 106 -20.91 58.71 13.41
N GLU A 107 -20.35 58.45 14.59
CA GLU A 107 -20.82 58.83 15.95
C GLU A 107 -22.32 59.12 16.20
N GLY A 108 -22.89 58.59 17.30
CA GLY A 108 -24.18 59.10 17.80
C GLY A 108 -24.88 58.35 18.94
N GLU A 109 -24.30 58.35 20.15
CA GLU A 109 -24.96 58.22 21.49
C GLU A 109 -26.04 57.14 21.76
N ALA A 110 -25.81 56.32 22.80
CA ALA A 110 -26.81 55.44 23.40
C ALA A 110 -27.53 56.10 24.59
N PRO A 111 -28.75 55.67 24.96
CA PRO A 111 -29.34 55.95 26.27
C PRO A 111 -28.81 54.95 27.32
N GLU A 112 -28.34 55.46 28.46
CA GLU A 112 -28.08 54.63 29.64
C GLU A 112 -29.40 54.18 30.30
N GLU A 113 -29.47 52.94 30.79
CA GLU A 113 -30.08 52.70 32.10
C GLU A 113 -29.24 51.67 32.88
N GLN A 114 -28.83 52.05 34.10
CA GLN A 114 -27.80 51.34 34.84
C GLN A 114 -28.41 50.24 35.72
N ASN A 115 -27.96 49.00 35.53
CA ASN A 115 -27.96 47.99 36.58
C ASN A 115 -26.51 47.59 36.89
N ALA A 116 -26.18 47.43 38.17
CA ALA A 116 -24.80 47.30 38.62
C ALA A 116 -24.22 45.92 38.30
N LEU A 117 -23.36 45.84 37.29
CA LEU A 117 -22.38 44.78 37.17
C LEU A 117 -21.30 44.99 38.25
N GLU A 118 -21.07 43.97 39.08
CA GLU A 118 -19.89 43.93 39.95
C GLU A 118 -18.62 43.81 39.10
N ASP A 119 -17.46 44.26 39.60
CA ASP A 119 -16.16 44.10 38.93
C ASP A 119 -15.81 42.60 38.77
N VAL A 120 -16.25 41.99 37.67
CA VAL A 120 -15.77 40.68 37.22
C VAL A 120 -14.30 40.84 36.81
N PRO A 121 -13.36 40.06 37.39
CA PRO A 121 -11.96 40.14 37.00
C PRO A 121 -11.79 39.83 35.51
N SER A 122 -11.04 40.67 34.79
CA SER A 122 -10.59 40.35 33.44
C SER A 122 -9.63 39.15 33.49
N ASP A 123 -10.12 37.94 33.21
CA ASP A 123 -9.29 36.73 33.27
C ASP A 123 -8.33 36.69 32.06
N GLU A 124 -7.12 37.22 32.27
CA GLU A 124 -6.14 37.50 31.21
C GLU A 124 -5.88 36.25 30.34
N GLY A 125 -6.35 36.26 29.09
CA GLY A 125 -6.15 35.18 28.13
C GLY A 125 -7.31 34.19 27.97
N VAL A 126 -8.56 34.61 28.21
CA VAL A 126 -9.78 33.91 27.76
C VAL A 126 -10.40 34.68 26.58
N ARG A 127 -10.78 33.98 25.48
CA ARG A 127 -11.47 34.54 24.31
C ARG A 127 -12.96 34.22 24.38
N TYR A 128 -13.75 35.14 24.92
CA TYR A 128 -15.21 35.02 24.98
C TYR A 128 -15.86 35.39 23.64
N ILE A 129 -16.81 34.57 23.16
CA ILE A 129 -17.54 34.83 21.89
C ILE A 129 -18.28 36.18 21.96
N LEU A 130 -19.01 36.41 23.06
CA LEU A 130 -19.78 37.64 23.27
C LEU A 130 -18.92 38.80 23.83
N GLY A 131 -17.59 38.66 23.85
CA GLY A 131 -16.67 39.57 24.57
C GLY A 131 -16.78 39.55 26.10
N ARG A 132 -17.71 38.73 26.64
CA ARG A 132 -17.99 38.50 28.06
C ARG A 132 -18.42 37.04 28.28
N PRO A 133 -18.40 36.54 29.53
CA PRO A 133 -19.08 35.28 29.86
C PRO A 133 -20.55 35.28 29.42
N MET A 134 -21.03 34.10 29.01
CA MET A 134 -22.45 33.86 28.75
C MET A 134 -23.21 33.67 30.06
N THR A 135 -24.47 34.09 30.06
CA THR A 135 -25.47 33.68 31.04
C THR A 135 -25.86 32.21 30.84
N GLU A 136 -26.49 31.60 31.84
CA GLU A 136 -26.97 30.21 31.73
C GLU A 136 -28.13 30.06 30.71
N GLU A 137 -28.81 31.15 30.37
CA GLU A 137 -29.86 31.18 29.33
C GLU A 137 -29.21 31.16 27.93
N GLU A 138 -28.23 32.03 27.67
CA GLU A 138 -27.43 32.02 26.42
C GLU A 138 -26.69 30.69 26.21
N LYS A 139 -26.24 30.02 27.28
CA LYS A 139 -25.66 28.67 27.20
C LYS A 139 -26.70 27.62 26.81
N ALA A 140 -27.90 27.69 27.37
CA ALA A 140 -28.99 26.78 27.04
C ALA A 140 -29.49 26.97 25.60
N GLU A 141 -29.44 28.20 25.06
CA GLU A 141 -29.70 28.47 23.64
C GLU A 141 -28.64 27.82 22.74
N GLN A 142 -27.34 27.93 23.10
CA GLN A 142 -26.24 27.25 22.40
C GLN A 142 -26.32 25.72 22.51
N GLU A 143 -26.76 25.19 23.66
CA GLU A 143 -26.98 23.76 23.88
C GLU A 143 -28.14 23.25 23.01
N ALA A 144 -29.25 23.99 22.94
CA ALA A 144 -30.48 23.63 22.22
C ALA A 144 -30.40 23.71 20.68
N MET A 145 -29.35 24.32 20.11
CA MET A 145 -29.12 24.33 18.65
C MET A 145 -28.43 23.04 18.14
N GLN A 146 -27.93 22.18 19.03
CA GLN A 146 -27.26 20.93 18.64
C GLN A 146 -28.29 19.85 18.22
N PRO A 147 -28.06 19.11 17.11
CA PRO A 147 -28.88 17.99 16.69
C PRO A 147 -28.62 16.74 17.55
N GLU A 148 -29.50 15.74 17.48
CA GLU A 148 -29.24 14.44 18.10
C GLU A 148 -28.14 13.70 17.30
N LEU A 149 -26.99 13.46 17.94
CA LEU A 149 -25.84 12.77 17.34
C LEU A 149 -25.92 11.25 17.54
N HIS A 150 -25.29 10.52 16.63
CA HIS A 150 -25.35 9.05 16.57
C HIS A 150 -23.97 8.44 16.33
N ASP A 151 -23.71 7.27 16.92
CA ASP A 151 -22.44 6.55 16.81
C ASP A 151 -22.10 6.23 15.34
N MET A 152 -20.95 6.73 14.88
CA MET A 152 -20.37 6.50 13.55
C MET A 152 -19.21 5.49 13.59
N THR A 153 -18.85 4.96 14.77
CA THR A 153 -17.75 3.99 14.88
C THR A 153 -18.12 2.65 14.25
N VAL A 154 -17.13 1.98 13.66
CA VAL A 154 -17.28 0.63 13.10
C VAL A 154 -16.88 -0.38 14.18
N PRO A 155 -17.82 -1.12 14.81
CA PRO A 155 -17.49 -2.25 15.69
C PRO A 155 -16.54 -3.26 15.03
N GLU A 156 -15.52 -3.70 15.79
CA GLU A 156 -14.44 -4.58 15.32
C GLU A 156 -14.96 -5.88 14.65
N GLY A 157 -14.93 -5.93 13.31
CA GLY A 157 -15.49 -7.03 12.52
C GLY A 157 -14.85 -7.22 11.15
N GLU A 158 -13.79 -8.04 11.09
CA GLU A 158 -13.09 -8.52 9.90
C GLU A 158 -12.38 -7.49 8.97
N THR A 159 -11.05 -7.53 9.04
CA THR A 159 -10.07 -7.17 7.98
C THR A 159 -9.84 -5.71 7.58
N ILE A 160 -10.63 -4.73 8.02
CA ILE A 160 -10.29 -3.29 7.80
C ILE A 160 -9.88 -2.66 9.14
N ASP A 161 -8.62 -2.22 9.28
CA ASP A 161 -8.11 -1.59 10.50
C ASP A 161 -8.39 -0.08 10.51
N LEU A 162 -9.67 0.25 10.68
CA LEU A 162 -10.18 1.63 10.77
C LEU A 162 -10.07 2.21 12.19
N SER A 163 -9.42 1.51 13.12
CA SER A 163 -9.31 1.90 14.54
C SER A 163 -8.35 3.07 14.82
N ARG A 164 -8.01 3.85 13.78
CA ARG A 164 -6.86 4.76 13.70
C ARG A 164 -7.14 6.13 14.32
N ASN A 165 -7.42 6.12 15.63
CA ASN A 165 -7.54 7.34 16.42
C ASN A 165 -6.20 8.10 16.48
N LEU A 166 -6.15 9.21 15.75
CA LEU A 166 -5.07 10.20 15.77
C LEU A 166 -5.16 11.01 17.08
N SER A 167 -4.07 11.07 17.83
CA SER A 167 -3.92 11.93 19.00
C SER A 167 -2.55 12.61 18.94
N VAL A 168 -2.56 13.92 18.67
CA VAL A 168 -1.42 14.60 18.05
C VAL A 168 -0.79 15.60 19.02
N TYR A 169 0.27 15.17 19.71
CA TYR A 169 0.91 15.95 20.76
C TYR A 169 1.70 17.15 20.21
N SER A 170 1.46 18.34 20.78
CA SER A 170 2.11 19.62 20.45
C SER A 170 3.58 19.76 20.90
N ASP A 171 4.26 18.65 21.22
CA ASP A 171 5.67 18.61 21.63
C ASP A 171 6.64 18.72 20.42
N GLU A 172 6.11 18.75 19.18
CA GLU A 172 6.86 19.00 17.94
C GLU A 172 6.71 20.44 17.44
N THR A 173 7.84 21.13 17.28
CA THR A 173 7.88 22.49 16.71
C THR A 173 7.78 22.43 15.18
N SER A 174 6.57 22.61 14.64
CA SER A 174 6.37 22.74 13.18
C SER A 174 6.98 24.04 12.64
N ASP A 175 7.59 24.00 11.45
CA ASP A 175 8.21 25.17 10.79
C ASP A 175 7.17 26.17 10.17
N TYR A 176 5.87 25.89 10.29
CA TYR A 176 4.77 26.73 9.78
C TYR A 176 4.51 27.99 10.60
N ALA A 177 3.64 28.87 10.09
CA ALA A 177 3.09 29.97 10.87
C ALA A 177 2.26 29.46 12.06
N PRO A 178 2.26 30.16 13.21
CA PRO A 178 1.49 29.74 14.39
C PRO A 178 -0.02 29.92 14.23
N TYR A 179 -0.48 30.56 13.16
CA TYR A 179 -1.88 30.75 12.82
C TYR A 179 -2.06 30.59 11.30
N TYR A 180 -3.12 29.90 10.90
CA TYR A 180 -3.62 29.85 9.52
C TYR A 180 -5.12 29.56 9.53
N ASN A 181 -5.89 30.19 8.64
CA ASN A 181 -7.31 29.94 8.46
C ASN A 181 -7.67 30.07 6.97
N ALA A 182 -8.12 29.00 6.32
CA ALA A 182 -8.47 29.03 4.90
C ALA A 182 -9.71 29.92 4.61
N ALA A 183 -10.53 30.22 5.62
CA ALA A 183 -11.62 31.18 5.49
C ALA A 183 -11.12 32.64 5.38
N ASP A 184 -9.99 33.00 6.01
CA ASP A 184 -9.38 34.33 5.89
C ASP A 184 -8.86 34.58 4.45
N ASP A 185 -8.38 33.52 3.80
CA ASP A 185 -7.95 33.53 2.39
C ASP A 185 -9.13 33.43 1.39
N GLY A 186 -10.37 33.23 1.88
CA GLY A 186 -11.59 33.15 1.06
C GLY A 186 -11.87 31.80 0.40
N TYR A 187 -11.22 30.71 0.83
CA TYR A 187 -11.43 29.36 0.28
C TYR A 187 -12.64 28.62 0.87
N VAL A 188 -13.33 29.17 1.86
CA VAL A 188 -14.33 28.45 2.67
C VAL A 188 -15.69 29.15 2.60
N THR A 189 -16.73 28.39 2.26
CA THR A 189 -18.15 28.79 2.19
C THR A 189 -18.77 28.99 3.57
N SER A 190 -19.95 29.63 3.63
CA SER A 190 -20.73 29.83 4.85
C SER A 190 -21.11 28.53 5.59
N VAL A 191 -21.38 28.65 6.89
CA VAL A 191 -21.86 27.53 7.72
C VAL A 191 -23.33 27.24 7.42
N LYS A 192 -23.63 25.96 7.17
CA LYS A 192 -24.99 25.43 6.96
C LYS A 192 -25.54 24.78 8.23
N ASN A 193 -26.78 24.28 8.20
CA ASN A 193 -27.42 23.65 9.34
C ASN A 193 -28.04 22.27 8.99
N GLN A 194 -27.52 21.21 9.58
CA GLN A 194 -28.00 19.83 9.42
C GLN A 194 -29.30 19.53 10.19
N SER A 195 -29.64 20.36 11.17
CA SER A 195 -30.64 20.03 12.20
C SER A 195 -32.03 19.80 11.59
N PRO A 196 -32.76 18.73 11.97
CA PRO A 196 -32.52 17.84 13.11
C PRO A 196 -31.83 16.50 12.78
N TYR A 197 -31.15 16.37 11.64
CA TYR A 197 -30.76 15.06 11.08
C TYR A 197 -29.30 14.64 11.35
N GLY A 198 -29.06 13.33 11.33
CA GLY A 198 -27.75 12.68 11.63
C GLY A 198 -26.75 12.71 10.47
N THR A 199 -26.74 13.79 9.69
CA THR A 199 -26.17 13.90 8.33
C THR A 199 -24.84 14.66 8.27
N CYS A 200 -24.21 14.95 9.41
CA CYS A 200 -22.91 15.64 9.53
C CYS A 200 -21.82 15.10 8.59
N TRP A 201 -21.83 13.79 8.33
CA TRP A 201 -20.92 13.10 7.40
C TRP A 201 -21.00 13.62 5.96
N ALA A 202 -22.18 14.07 5.53
CA ALA A 202 -22.37 14.72 4.23
C ALA A 202 -21.91 16.18 4.29
N PHE A 203 -22.34 16.97 5.28
CA PHE A 203 -21.91 18.38 5.45
C PHE A 203 -20.39 18.53 5.50
N SER A 204 -19.69 17.66 6.23
CA SER A 204 -18.23 17.71 6.31
C SER A 204 -17.55 17.40 4.98
N ALA A 205 -18.08 16.43 4.21
CA ALA A 205 -17.52 16.06 2.91
C ALA A 205 -17.87 17.09 1.82
N ILE A 206 -19.10 17.59 1.79
CA ILE A 206 -19.57 18.61 0.85
C ILE A 206 -18.88 19.94 1.09
N SER A 207 -18.76 20.41 2.35
CA SER A 207 -17.99 21.60 2.69
C SER A 207 -16.51 21.50 2.30
N ALA A 208 -15.93 20.28 2.29
CA ALA A 208 -14.58 20.06 1.77
C ALA A 208 -14.53 20.04 0.23
N MET A 209 -15.56 19.53 -0.45
CA MET A 209 -15.72 19.63 -1.92
C MET A 209 -15.90 21.07 -2.40
N GLU A 210 -16.71 21.89 -1.71
CA GLU A 210 -16.84 23.33 -1.94
C GLU A 210 -15.48 24.03 -1.80
N THR A 211 -14.77 23.76 -0.68
CA THR A 211 -13.43 24.29 -0.43
C THR A 211 -12.44 23.90 -1.54
N ALA A 212 -12.49 22.64 -1.99
CA ALA A 212 -11.65 22.13 -3.06
C ALA A 212 -11.98 22.75 -4.43
N ALA A 213 -13.25 23.02 -4.74
CA ALA A 213 -13.69 23.66 -5.98
C ALA A 213 -13.26 25.13 -6.06
N ILE A 214 -13.36 25.87 -4.95
CA ILE A 214 -12.86 27.25 -4.84
C ILE A 214 -11.33 27.27 -4.97
N LYS A 215 -10.64 26.35 -4.28
CA LYS A 215 -9.18 26.25 -4.31
C LYS A 215 -8.61 25.83 -5.67
N ALA A 216 -9.33 24.98 -6.41
CA ALA A 216 -9.04 24.65 -7.79
C ALA A 216 -9.36 25.80 -8.78
N GLY A 217 -10.06 26.85 -8.32
CA GLY A 217 -10.32 28.07 -9.07
C GLY A 217 -11.42 27.96 -10.13
N PHE A 218 -12.32 26.97 -10.01
CA PHE A 218 -13.49 26.83 -10.88
C PHE A 218 -14.83 27.18 -10.20
N ALA A 219 -14.82 27.41 -8.89
CA ALA A 219 -15.93 27.96 -8.11
C ALA A 219 -15.48 29.22 -7.33
N ASP A 220 -16.43 29.95 -6.74
CA ASP A 220 -16.17 31.04 -5.79
C ASP A 220 -16.91 30.82 -4.46
N ALA A 221 -16.70 31.69 -3.47
CA ALA A 221 -17.21 31.51 -2.11
C ALA A 221 -18.75 31.54 -1.97
N GLY A 222 -19.50 31.81 -3.05
CA GLY A 222 -20.94 31.65 -3.14
C GLY A 222 -21.42 30.30 -3.66
N VAL A 223 -20.53 29.32 -3.89
CA VAL A 223 -20.90 27.95 -4.25
C VAL A 223 -21.60 27.25 -3.08
N ASP A 224 -22.64 26.46 -3.39
CA ASP A 224 -23.44 25.75 -2.41
C ASP A 224 -23.87 24.40 -3.00
N TYR A 225 -23.31 23.30 -2.50
CA TYR A 225 -23.54 21.94 -2.98
C TYR A 225 -24.49 21.18 -2.06
N SER A 226 -25.30 20.27 -2.61
CA SER A 226 -26.38 19.60 -1.88
C SER A 226 -25.88 18.46 -0.99
N GLU A 227 -25.97 18.63 0.32
CA GLU A 227 -25.88 17.51 1.27
C GLU A 227 -27.07 16.53 1.13
N ALA A 228 -28.25 17.01 0.73
CA ALA A 228 -29.45 16.19 0.63
C ALA A 228 -29.42 15.20 -0.53
N HIS A 229 -28.86 15.59 -1.68
CA HIS A 229 -28.58 14.73 -2.82
C HIS A 229 -27.68 13.55 -2.42
N LEU A 230 -26.51 13.86 -1.83
CA LEU A 230 -25.56 12.86 -1.36
C LEU A 230 -26.17 11.92 -0.32
N VAL A 231 -26.89 12.46 0.68
CA VAL A 231 -27.55 11.66 1.72
C VAL A 231 -28.64 10.74 1.15
N TYR A 232 -29.43 11.21 0.18
CA TYR A 232 -30.51 10.42 -0.39
C TYR A 232 -29.96 9.30 -1.28
N PHE A 233 -29.14 9.62 -2.28
CA PHE A 233 -28.67 8.65 -3.27
C PHE A 233 -27.60 7.69 -2.72
N PHE A 234 -26.90 8.04 -1.64
CA PHE A 234 -26.06 7.09 -0.91
C PHE A 234 -26.87 5.88 -0.42
N TYR A 235 -28.12 6.04 0.04
CA TYR A 235 -28.96 4.91 0.48
C TYR A 235 -29.96 4.42 -0.59
N HIS A 236 -30.26 5.26 -1.58
CA HIS A 236 -31.13 4.95 -2.71
C HIS A 236 -30.30 4.86 -4.00
N TYR A 237 -29.24 4.05 -3.96
CA TYR A 237 -28.32 3.90 -5.08
C TYR A 237 -29.06 3.45 -6.35
N LEU A 238 -28.83 4.18 -7.44
CA LEU A 238 -29.28 3.84 -8.78
C LEU A 238 -28.10 3.26 -9.57
N SER A 239 -28.37 2.37 -10.51
CA SER A 239 -27.33 1.94 -11.46
C SER A 239 -26.83 3.14 -12.26
N ASN A 240 -25.52 3.20 -12.50
CA ASN A 240 -24.91 4.27 -13.28
C ASN A 240 -25.51 4.34 -14.71
N PRO A 241 -25.44 5.50 -15.42
CA PRO A 241 -26.13 5.70 -16.69
C PRO A 241 -25.76 4.71 -17.81
N LEU A 242 -24.57 4.10 -17.72
CA LEU A 242 -24.11 3.09 -18.68
C LEU A 242 -24.67 1.68 -18.40
N GLY A 243 -25.32 1.46 -17.24
CA GLY A 243 -25.84 0.16 -16.85
C GLY A 243 -24.73 -0.85 -16.55
N ASN A 244 -23.66 -0.43 -15.88
CA ASN A 244 -22.59 -1.32 -15.44
C ASN A 244 -22.82 -1.86 -14.01
N THR A 245 -23.42 -1.06 -13.13
CA THR A 245 -23.60 -1.33 -11.69
C THR A 245 -25.02 -1.81 -11.36
N ILE A 246 -25.59 -2.65 -12.25
CA ILE A 246 -26.99 -3.06 -12.16
C ILE A 246 -27.20 -4.06 -11.03
N GLY A 247 -27.84 -3.59 -9.95
CA GLY A 247 -28.19 -4.40 -8.79
C GLY A 247 -27.18 -4.31 -7.63
N ASP A 248 -26.21 -3.39 -7.74
CA ASP A 248 -25.44 -2.91 -6.59
C ASP A 248 -26.35 -2.07 -5.68
N SER A 249 -26.09 -2.06 -4.37
CA SER A 249 -26.84 -1.23 -3.41
C SER A 249 -26.13 -1.06 -2.07
N ASN A 250 -26.52 0.01 -1.35
CA ASN A 250 -26.09 0.34 0.00
C ASN A 250 -27.29 0.20 0.99
N ASP A 251 -27.75 -1.02 1.23
CA ASP A 251 -29.00 -1.30 1.96
C ASP A 251 -28.94 -0.92 3.45
N ILE A 252 -29.96 -0.23 3.97
CA ILE A 252 -30.14 -0.06 5.42
C ILE A 252 -30.48 -1.41 6.07
N THR A 253 -29.69 -1.83 7.05
CA THR A 253 -29.91 -3.07 7.80
C THR A 253 -30.47 -2.89 9.20
N ARG A 254 -30.40 -1.68 9.78
CA ARG A 254 -30.93 -1.40 11.13
C ARG A 254 -32.48 -1.32 11.10
N PRO A 255 -33.22 -2.24 11.75
CA PRO A 255 -34.67 -2.31 11.58
C PRO A 255 -35.40 -1.06 12.09
N GLY A 256 -36.06 -0.35 11.17
CA GLY A 256 -36.84 0.86 11.49
C GLY A 256 -36.04 2.15 11.60
N ALA A 257 -34.75 2.15 11.26
CA ALA A 257 -33.98 3.38 11.10
C ALA A 257 -34.37 4.13 9.80
N SER A 258 -34.29 5.46 9.81
CA SER A 258 -34.33 6.29 8.61
C SER A 258 -32.90 6.56 8.12
N TYR A 259 -32.71 6.80 6.81
CA TYR A 259 -31.45 7.30 6.27
C TYR A 259 -31.03 8.65 6.91
N LEU A 260 -32.03 9.48 7.24
CA LEU A 260 -31.86 10.76 7.97
C LEU A 260 -31.39 10.60 9.43
N SER A 261 -31.41 9.38 9.97
CA SER A 261 -31.00 9.02 11.33
C SER A 261 -29.86 8.00 11.34
N LEU A 262 -29.06 7.95 10.26
CA LEU A 262 -27.89 7.08 10.17
C LEU A 262 -26.67 7.91 9.77
N GLY A 263 -25.59 7.72 10.52
CA GLY A 263 -24.31 8.36 10.26
C GLY A 263 -23.60 7.80 9.03
N GLY A 264 -22.38 8.27 8.83
CA GLY A 264 -21.50 7.90 7.73
C GLY A 264 -20.07 8.32 8.06
N ASN A 265 -19.14 8.14 7.14
CA ASN A 265 -17.77 8.64 7.28
C ASN A 265 -17.11 8.81 5.91
N ILE A 266 -15.96 9.50 5.90
CA ILE A 266 -15.29 9.91 4.66
C ILE A 266 -14.86 8.77 3.74
N LEU A 267 -14.66 7.56 4.28
CA LEU A 267 -14.24 6.40 3.48
C LEU A 267 -15.37 5.86 2.60
N PHE A 268 -16.62 6.14 2.95
CA PHE A 268 -17.77 5.81 2.12
C PHE A 268 -18.15 6.99 1.22
N THR A 269 -18.15 8.23 1.72
CA THR A 269 -18.47 9.40 0.86
C THR A 269 -17.41 9.66 -0.21
N MET A 270 -16.13 9.36 0.03
CA MET A 270 -15.11 9.47 -1.03
C MET A 270 -15.36 8.50 -2.19
N HIS A 271 -16.11 7.42 -2.00
CA HIS A 271 -16.50 6.52 -3.09
C HIS A 271 -17.76 7.03 -3.80
N ALA A 272 -18.74 7.54 -3.06
CA ALA A 272 -19.93 8.17 -3.65
C ALA A 272 -19.54 9.35 -4.54
N LEU A 273 -18.74 10.29 -4.01
CA LEU A 273 -18.24 11.48 -4.70
C LEU A 273 -17.24 11.16 -5.84
N ALA A 274 -16.70 9.94 -5.90
CA ALA A 274 -15.81 9.46 -6.96
C ALA A 274 -16.53 8.71 -8.09
N SER A 275 -17.74 8.22 -7.84
CA SER A 275 -18.66 7.70 -8.86
C SER A 275 -19.23 8.84 -9.72
N GLN A 276 -20.07 8.50 -10.71
CA GLN A 276 -20.79 9.51 -11.48
C GLN A 276 -21.82 10.33 -10.67
N LEU A 277 -22.05 10.03 -9.38
CA LEU A 277 -22.93 10.82 -8.48
C LEU A 277 -22.41 12.25 -8.26
N GLY A 278 -21.09 12.41 -8.11
CA GLY A 278 -20.44 13.70 -7.83
C GLY A 278 -21.04 14.46 -6.64
N ALA A 279 -20.93 15.79 -6.67
CA ALA A 279 -21.64 16.72 -5.80
C ALA A 279 -22.51 17.64 -6.67
N ALA A 280 -23.83 17.53 -6.53
CA ALA A 280 -24.82 18.40 -7.16
C ALA A 280 -24.95 19.76 -6.44
N GLY A 281 -25.49 20.78 -7.11
CA GLY A 281 -25.82 22.06 -6.49
C GLY A 281 -27.00 21.97 -5.51
N GLU A 282 -26.95 22.71 -4.39
CA GLU A 282 -28.01 22.76 -3.37
C GLU A 282 -29.38 23.17 -3.96
N SER A 283 -29.39 24.01 -5.01
CA SER A 283 -30.64 24.39 -5.68
C SER A 283 -31.38 23.25 -6.40
N LEU A 284 -30.72 22.10 -6.62
CA LEU A 284 -31.29 20.94 -7.32
C LEU A 284 -32.05 20.00 -6.36
N VAL A 285 -31.48 19.76 -5.19
CA VAL A 285 -32.13 19.00 -4.09
C VAL A 285 -31.90 19.77 -2.78
N PRO A 286 -32.72 20.80 -2.48
CA PRO A 286 -32.49 21.63 -1.30
C PRO A 286 -32.60 20.85 0.00
N TYR A 287 -31.76 21.15 0.98
CA TYR A 287 -31.73 20.50 2.28
C TYR A 287 -33.04 20.65 3.07
N GLU A 288 -33.76 21.76 2.90
CA GLU A 288 -35.12 21.93 3.43
C GLU A 288 -36.10 20.84 2.93
N SER A 289 -35.83 20.24 1.77
CA SER A 289 -36.67 19.22 1.13
C SER A 289 -36.25 17.77 1.42
N ILE A 290 -35.14 17.53 2.15
CA ILE A 290 -34.52 16.19 2.37
C ILE A 290 -35.45 15.13 3.00
N SER A 291 -36.59 15.54 3.57
CA SER A 291 -37.62 14.61 4.08
C SER A 291 -38.52 14.01 2.99
N ALA A 292 -38.45 14.52 1.76
CA ALA A 292 -39.09 13.97 0.57
C ALA A 292 -38.05 13.29 -0.33
N ALA A 293 -38.50 12.33 -1.15
CA ALA A 293 -37.66 11.78 -2.21
C ALA A 293 -37.52 12.82 -3.36
N PRO A 294 -36.30 13.09 -3.85
CA PRO A 294 -36.10 13.80 -5.12
C PRO A 294 -36.57 12.93 -6.32
N ASP A 295 -36.53 13.50 -7.52
CA ASP A 295 -36.73 12.74 -8.76
C ASP A 295 -35.47 11.92 -9.09
N ASP A 296 -35.62 10.64 -9.44
CA ASP A 296 -34.50 9.75 -9.76
C ASP A 296 -33.60 10.30 -10.89
N GLY A 297 -34.12 11.17 -11.76
CA GLY A 297 -33.36 11.80 -12.84
C GLY A 297 -32.23 12.72 -12.39
N VAL A 298 -32.28 13.29 -11.17
CA VAL A 298 -31.26 14.25 -10.69
C VAL A 298 -30.01 13.57 -10.10
N ALA A 299 -30.00 12.24 -10.02
CA ALA A 299 -28.91 11.47 -9.40
C ALA A 299 -27.52 11.76 -10.02
N TYR A 300 -27.47 12.05 -11.32
CA TYR A 300 -26.22 12.27 -12.08
C TYR A 300 -26.16 13.68 -12.71
N GLU A 301 -26.76 14.67 -12.04
CA GLU A 301 -26.70 16.09 -12.38
C GLU A 301 -25.75 16.83 -11.42
N ASP A 302 -24.47 16.47 -11.47
CA ASP A 302 -23.44 17.03 -10.60
C ASP A 302 -22.87 18.38 -11.11
N GLU A 303 -22.24 19.12 -10.20
CA GLU A 303 -21.47 20.33 -10.49
C GLU A 303 -19.96 20.14 -10.27
N ALA A 304 -19.56 19.24 -9.37
CA ALA A 304 -18.17 18.84 -9.16
C ALA A 304 -18.00 17.34 -8.85
N VAL A 305 -16.99 16.71 -9.45
CA VAL A 305 -16.52 15.35 -9.11
C VAL A 305 -15.28 15.40 -8.20
N LEU A 306 -15.11 14.38 -7.36
CA LEU A 306 -13.87 14.18 -6.62
C LEU A 306 -12.73 13.83 -7.58
N LYS A 307 -11.65 14.61 -7.57
CA LYS A 307 -10.42 14.30 -8.30
C LYS A 307 -9.53 13.37 -7.48
N GLU A 308 -9.22 13.74 -6.23
CA GLU A 308 -8.37 12.96 -5.34
C GLU A 308 -8.88 13.04 -3.89
N ALA A 309 -8.72 11.96 -3.12
CA ALA A 309 -8.93 11.94 -1.67
C ALA A 309 -7.73 11.29 -0.98
N HIS A 310 -7.19 11.99 0.01
CA HIS A 310 -5.95 11.66 0.72
C HIS A 310 -6.27 11.38 2.18
N ILE A 311 -6.17 10.12 2.61
CA ILE A 311 -6.58 9.69 3.94
C ILE A 311 -5.39 9.68 4.91
N TYR A 312 -5.53 10.42 6.01
CA TYR A 312 -4.51 10.51 7.05
C TYR A 312 -4.70 9.43 8.12
N ASP A 313 -3.58 8.93 8.63
CA ASP A 313 -3.48 7.69 9.39
C ASP A 313 -2.76 7.90 10.73
N SER A 314 -2.76 6.89 11.61
CA SER A 314 -2.13 6.94 12.94
C SER A 314 -0.62 7.24 12.97
N ALA A 315 0.08 7.24 11.83
CA ALA A 315 1.48 7.66 11.69
C ALA A 315 1.64 9.13 11.27
N SER A 316 0.57 9.81 10.81
CA SER A 316 0.58 11.23 10.44
C SER A 316 0.86 12.13 11.66
N THR A 317 1.68 13.15 11.46
CA THR A 317 2.08 14.12 12.48
C THR A 317 1.27 15.41 12.41
N LEU A 318 1.45 16.31 13.41
CA LEU A 318 0.89 17.67 13.37
C LEU A 318 1.34 18.44 12.12
N THR A 319 2.55 18.16 11.64
CA THR A 319 3.13 18.79 10.45
C THR A 319 2.39 18.34 9.20
N ASP A 320 2.08 17.05 9.09
CA ASP A 320 1.43 16.47 7.89
C ASP A 320 -0.03 16.90 7.79
N LEU A 321 -0.75 16.98 8.92
CA LEU A 321 -2.13 17.51 8.95
C LEU A 321 -2.17 19.00 8.61
N LYS A 322 -1.24 19.82 9.13
CA LYS A 322 -1.13 21.24 8.74
C LYS A 322 -0.78 21.40 7.25
N GLN A 323 0.06 20.52 6.70
CA GLN A 323 0.37 20.51 5.27
C GLN A 323 -0.88 20.14 4.43
N GLY A 324 -1.66 19.14 4.86
CA GLY A 324 -2.95 18.81 4.23
C GLY A 324 -3.93 19.98 4.20
N ILE A 325 -4.07 20.72 5.30
CA ILE A 325 -4.88 21.96 5.33
C ILE A 325 -4.33 23.01 4.34
N LEU A 326 -3.00 23.15 4.22
CA LEU A 326 -2.37 24.07 3.25
C LEU A 326 -2.53 23.63 1.79
N ASP A 327 -2.60 22.34 1.50
CA ASP A 327 -2.71 21.81 0.13
C ASP A 327 -4.17 21.68 -0.33
N TYR A 328 -5.07 21.15 0.50
CA TYR A 328 -6.48 20.94 0.18
C TYR A 328 -7.40 22.08 0.63
N GLY A 329 -6.94 22.95 1.52
CA GLY A 329 -7.70 24.09 2.06
C GLY A 329 -8.50 23.72 3.30
N SER A 330 -8.97 22.47 3.38
CA SER A 330 -9.56 21.90 4.58
C SER A 330 -9.28 20.41 4.70
N LEU A 331 -9.56 19.84 5.88
CA LEU A 331 -9.64 18.40 6.11
C LEU A 331 -11.02 18.04 6.66
N VAL A 332 -11.62 16.99 6.11
CA VAL A 332 -12.74 16.27 6.75
C VAL A 332 -12.19 15.54 7.98
N VAL A 333 -12.86 15.63 9.12
CA VAL A 333 -12.44 14.98 10.37
C VAL A 333 -13.65 14.55 11.20
N SER A 334 -13.61 13.34 11.77
CA SER A 334 -14.64 12.85 12.71
C SER A 334 -14.10 12.71 14.14
N TYR A 335 -14.94 12.97 15.14
CA TYR A 335 -14.59 12.89 16.57
C TYR A 335 -15.80 12.53 17.45
N GLU A 336 -15.55 12.18 18.70
CA GLU A 336 -16.60 11.98 19.72
C GLU A 336 -16.97 13.32 20.34
N HIS A 337 -18.15 13.87 19.97
CA HIS A 337 -18.72 15.06 20.58
C HIS A 337 -19.58 14.71 21.80
N LEU A 338 -19.33 15.35 22.93
CA LEU A 338 -20.10 15.20 24.16
C LEU A 338 -20.18 16.56 24.87
N ASP A 339 -21.38 17.11 25.00
CA ASP A 339 -21.66 18.47 25.50
C ASP A 339 -20.94 18.82 26.80
N SER A 340 -20.76 17.83 27.69
CA SER A 340 -20.05 17.97 28.97
C SER A 340 -18.56 18.37 28.86
N TYR A 341 -17.99 18.33 27.65
CA TYR A 341 -16.60 18.69 27.33
C TYR A 341 -16.49 19.97 26.49
N MET A 342 -17.63 20.52 26.03
CA MET A 342 -17.68 21.80 25.32
C MET A 342 -17.61 22.97 26.30
N ASN A 343 -16.95 24.07 25.91
CA ASN A 343 -17.13 25.38 26.54
C ASN A 343 -17.83 26.35 25.59
N TYR A 344 -19.15 26.48 25.74
CA TYR A 344 -19.97 27.40 24.96
C TYR A 344 -19.56 28.88 25.10
N GLU A 345 -18.95 29.29 26.22
CA GLU A 345 -18.53 30.69 26.41
C GLU A 345 -17.43 31.15 25.43
N THR A 346 -16.69 30.21 24.83
CA THR A 346 -15.46 30.45 24.06
C THR A 346 -15.36 29.64 22.76
N ALA A 347 -16.39 28.84 22.45
CA ALA A 347 -16.42 27.86 21.36
C ALA A 347 -15.22 26.88 21.40
N ALA A 348 -14.90 26.32 22.57
CA ALA A 348 -13.69 25.51 22.76
C ALA A 348 -13.99 24.08 23.25
N TYR A 349 -13.57 23.06 22.48
CA TYR A 349 -13.79 21.64 22.75
C TYR A 349 -12.48 20.87 23.00
N ASN A 350 -12.44 20.04 24.04
CA ASN A 350 -11.35 19.08 24.29
C ASN A 350 -11.90 17.85 25.02
N SER A 351 -11.75 16.66 24.42
CA SER A 351 -12.27 15.40 24.96
C SER A 351 -11.15 14.36 25.11
N PRO A 352 -11.16 13.51 26.16
CA PRO A 352 -10.28 12.35 26.27
C PRO A 352 -10.83 11.10 25.55
N GLU A 353 -12.09 11.14 25.09
CA GLU A 353 -12.78 9.98 24.51
C GLU A 353 -12.41 9.81 23.03
N ALA A 354 -12.32 8.55 22.59
CA ALA A 354 -11.76 8.16 21.29
C ALA A 354 -12.76 7.36 20.44
N GLY A 355 -14.02 7.82 20.44
CA GLY A 355 -15.08 7.39 19.52
C GLY A 355 -15.22 8.35 18.34
N ALA A 356 -16.34 8.24 17.63
CA ALA A 356 -16.74 9.13 16.56
C ALA A 356 -18.27 9.17 16.49
N ASN A 357 -18.87 10.34 16.71
CA ASN A 357 -20.32 10.56 16.62
C ASN A 357 -20.71 11.84 15.86
N HIS A 358 -19.72 12.69 15.53
CA HIS A 358 -19.87 13.89 14.70
C HIS A 358 -18.71 14.02 13.70
N ALA A 359 -18.99 14.64 12.56
CA ALA A 359 -18.05 14.90 11.48
C ALA A 359 -18.05 16.39 11.11
N ILE A 360 -16.86 16.97 10.96
CA ILE A 360 -16.64 18.41 10.79
C ILE A 360 -15.57 18.72 9.74
N THR A 361 -15.43 19.99 9.38
CA THR A 361 -14.41 20.47 8.43
C THR A 361 -13.37 21.31 9.17
N VAL A 362 -12.14 20.81 9.31
CA VAL A 362 -11.01 21.58 9.84
C VAL A 362 -10.46 22.48 8.73
N VAL A 363 -10.48 23.79 8.95
CA VAL A 363 -10.09 24.81 7.95
C VAL A 363 -8.81 25.56 8.31
N GLY A 364 -8.24 25.32 9.48
CA GLY A 364 -7.12 26.09 9.99
C GLY A 364 -6.61 25.62 11.35
N TRP A 365 -5.68 26.38 11.91
CA TRP A 365 -5.09 26.13 13.23
C TRP A 365 -4.61 27.42 13.90
N ASP A 366 -4.54 27.39 15.22
CA ASP A 366 -3.94 28.42 16.08
C ASP A 366 -3.10 27.75 17.18
N ASP A 367 -1.77 27.71 16.99
CA ASP A 367 -0.78 27.23 17.97
C ASP A 367 -0.70 28.11 19.22
N THR A 368 -1.30 29.29 19.20
CA THR A 368 -1.38 30.21 20.35
C THR A 368 -2.74 30.19 21.04
N TYR A 369 -3.67 29.32 20.63
CA TYR A 369 -5.00 29.23 21.22
C TYR A 369 -4.92 28.81 22.69
N SER A 370 -5.15 29.78 23.57
CA SER A 370 -5.01 29.67 25.02
C SER A 370 -5.80 28.50 25.58
N LYS A 371 -5.14 27.60 26.31
CA LYS A 371 -5.82 26.48 26.96
C LYS A 371 -6.79 26.87 28.06
N LYS A 372 -6.82 28.15 28.46
CA LYS A 372 -7.86 28.71 29.34
C LYS A 372 -9.24 28.75 28.68
N ASN A 373 -9.31 28.70 27.35
CA ASN A 373 -10.58 28.70 26.62
C ASN A 373 -11.35 27.38 26.86
N PHE A 374 -10.67 26.23 26.86
CA PHE A 374 -11.32 24.93 27.10
C PHE A 374 -11.91 24.80 28.51
N SER A 375 -12.93 23.95 28.63
CA SER A 375 -13.62 23.69 29.89
C SER A 375 -12.65 23.33 31.03
N SER A 376 -12.86 23.91 32.22
CA SER A 376 -11.98 23.71 33.38
C SER A 376 -11.85 22.27 33.87
N THR A 377 -12.76 21.38 33.45
CA THR A 377 -12.71 19.92 33.71
C THR A 377 -11.86 19.15 32.70
N GLN A 378 -11.66 19.69 31.50
CA GLN A 378 -10.91 19.09 30.38
C GLN A 378 -9.89 20.06 29.77
N GLN A 379 -9.17 20.82 30.59
CA GLN A 379 -8.11 21.70 30.10
C GLN A 379 -6.92 20.88 29.54
N PRO A 380 -6.47 21.12 28.29
CA PRO A 380 -5.32 20.44 27.70
C PRO A 380 -4.00 20.80 28.41
N GLN A 381 -2.95 20.00 28.17
CA GLN A 381 -1.63 20.22 28.76
C GLN A 381 -0.92 21.43 28.13
N ALA A 382 -1.11 21.67 26.84
CA ALA A 382 -0.54 22.78 26.08
C ALA A 382 -1.61 23.75 25.57
N ASP A 383 -1.16 24.91 25.07
CA ASP A 383 -1.94 25.76 24.18
C ASP A 383 -1.90 25.18 22.75
N GLY A 384 -2.88 25.50 21.90
CA GLY A 384 -2.95 25.02 20.51
C GLY A 384 -4.27 24.35 20.13
N ALA A 385 -4.86 24.75 19.00
CA ALA A 385 -6.14 24.22 18.52
C ALA A 385 -6.28 24.21 16.99
N TRP A 386 -7.13 23.31 16.48
CA TRP A 386 -7.70 23.34 15.13
C TRP A 386 -8.84 24.37 15.07
N ILE A 387 -8.97 25.05 13.93
CA ILE A 387 -10.11 25.92 13.60
C ILE A 387 -11.10 25.12 12.77
N VAL A 388 -12.35 25.05 13.20
CA VAL A 388 -13.35 24.12 12.68
C VAL A 388 -14.59 24.84 12.19
N LYS A 389 -14.98 24.59 10.94
CA LYS A 389 -16.31 24.90 10.40
C LYS A 389 -17.26 23.76 10.78
N ASN A 390 -18.37 24.11 11.44
CA ASN A 390 -19.39 23.16 11.88
C ASN A 390 -20.61 23.15 10.92
N SER A 391 -21.63 22.36 11.26
CA SER A 391 -22.85 22.15 10.47
C SER A 391 -24.14 22.39 11.29
N TRP A 392 -24.10 23.27 12.30
CA TRP A 392 -25.22 23.55 13.23
C TRP A 392 -25.78 24.98 13.11
N GLY A 393 -25.55 25.63 11.96
CA GLY A 393 -25.93 27.03 11.72
C GLY A 393 -24.91 28.05 12.22
N ASP A 394 -25.03 29.28 11.73
CA ASP A 394 -24.15 30.42 12.03
C ASP A 394 -24.38 31.03 13.43
N LEU A 395 -25.59 30.89 13.99
CA LEU A 395 -25.90 31.36 15.35
C LEU A 395 -25.24 30.53 16.47
N TRP A 396 -24.69 29.37 16.16
CA TRP A 396 -23.98 28.52 17.11
C TRP A 396 -22.47 28.80 17.14
N GLY A 397 -21.83 28.76 18.30
CA GLY A 397 -20.38 28.98 18.43
C GLY A 397 -19.92 30.38 17.99
N GLU A 398 -18.71 30.48 17.42
CA GLU A 398 -18.15 31.73 16.90
C GLU A 398 -18.54 31.90 15.41
N ASN A 399 -19.81 32.25 15.14
CA ASN A 399 -20.40 32.36 13.79
C ASN A 399 -20.44 31.02 13.03
N GLY A 400 -20.80 29.93 13.72
CA GLY A 400 -20.78 28.55 13.21
C GLY A 400 -19.42 27.85 13.30
N TYR A 401 -18.39 28.55 13.79
CA TYR A 401 -17.04 28.00 13.99
C TYR A 401 -16.76 27.66 15.45
N PHE A 402 -15.83 26.72 15.68
CA PHE A 402 -15.30 26.40 17.00
C PHE A 402 -13.86 25.89 16.94
N TYR A 403 -13.24 25.67 18.11
CA TYR A 403 -11.86 25.25 18.26
C TYR A 403 -11.77 23.87 18.92
N ILE A 404 -11.11 22.92 18.26
CA ILE A 404 -10.80 21.61 18.82
C ILE A 404 -9.33 21.58 19.24
N SER A 405 -9.06 21.30 20.51
CA SER A 405 -7.69 21.09 21.03
C SER A 405 -6.97 19.97 20.28
N TYR A 406 -5.68 20.16 19.94
CA TYR A 406 -4.85 19.11 19.32
C TYR A 406 -4.74 17.82 20.16
N GLU A 407 -4.99 17.90 21.47
CA GLU A 407 -4.97 16.76 22.39
C GLU A 407 -6.26 15.90 22.31
N THR A 408 -7.28 16.35 21.58
CA THR A 408 -8.52 15.60 21.32
C THR A 408 -8.25 14.45 20.34
N PRO A 409 -8.69 13.21 20.62
CA PRO A 409 -8.66 12.14 19.64
C PRO A 409 -9.55 12.46 18.43
N ILE A 410 -9.01 12.27 17.23
CA ILE A 410 -9.72 12.43 15.96
C ILE A 410 -9.56 11.19 15.08
N SER A 411 -10.46 11.01 14.12
CA SER A 411 -10.58 9.83 13.26
C SER A 411 -11.09 10.21 11.87
N TYR A 412 -11.05 9.28 10.91
CA TYR A 412 -11.58 9.47 9.55
C TYR A 412 -11.14 10.80 8.90
N VAL A 413 -9.82 11.07 8.96
CA VAL A 413 -9.24 12.33 8.52
C VAL A 413 -8.89 12.28 7.03
N ALA A 414 -9.37 13.24 6.23
CA ALA A 414 -9.08 13.29 4.80
C ALA A 414 -8.94 14.69 4.22
N GLY A 415 -8.02 14.87 3.26
CA GLY A 415 -7.99 16.02 2.35
C GLY A 415 -8.58 15.65 1.00
N LEU A 416 -9.35 16.56 0.38
CA LEU A 416 -10.02 16.34 -0.91
C LEU A 416 -9.52 17.34 -1.97
N SER A 417 -9.43 16.91 -3.23
CA SER A 417 -9.29 17.77 -4.40
C SER A 417 -10.42 17.49 -5.39
N ALA A 418 -10.91 18.52 -6.09
CA ALA A 418 -12.11 18.45 -6.93
C ALA A 418 -11.81 18.77 -8.41
N SER A 419 -12.76 18.47 -9.28
CA SER A 419 -12.80 18.93 -10.67
C SER A 419 -14.26 19.22 -11.07
N PRO A 420 -14.51 20.13 -12.03
CA PRO A 420 -15.89 20.41 -12.45
C PRO A 420 -16.52 19.16 -13.06
N ALA A 421 -17.80 18.92 -12.81
CA ALA A 421 -18.57 17.76 -13.25
C ALA A 421 -18.27 17.32 -14.69
N LYS A 422 -18.46 18.28 -15.61
CA LYS A 422 -18.28 18.11 -17.06
C LYS A 422 -16.82 18.15 -17.50
N ALA A 423 -15.90 17.76 -16.62
CA ALA A 423 -14.57 17.30 -16.98
C ALA A 423 -14.63 16.04 -17.85
N TYR A 424 -15.69 15.23 -17.71
CA TYR A 424 -15.97 14.03 -18.49
C TYR A 424 -17.46 13.99 -18.85
N ASP A 425 -17.84 13.16 -19.83
CA ASP A 425 -19.25 12.95 -20.19
C ASP A 425 -19.79 11.61 -19.68
N ASN A 426 -18.93 10.59 -19.52
CA ASN A 426 -19.33 9.24 -19.09
C ASN A 426 -18.28 8.63 -18.14
N VAL A 427 -18.73 7.87 -17.13
CA VAL A 427 -17.87 7.11 -16.22
C VAL A 427 -18.10 5.60 -16.41
N TYR A 428 -17.07 4.89 -16.83
CA TYR A 428 -17.05 3.43 -16.84
C TYR A 428 -16.51 2.93 -15.52
N GLU A 429 -17.39 2.37 -14.72
CA GLU A 429 -17.08 1.72 -13.44
C GLU A 429 -17.71 0.33 -13.38
N TYR A 430 -17.25 -0.52 -12.47
CA TYR A 430 -17.86 -1.82 -12.13
C TYR A 430 -17.91 -1.98 -10.59
N ASP A 431 -17.94 -0.86 -9.87
CA ASP A 431 -17.85 -0.80 -8.42
C ASP A 431 -18.86 0.22 -7.88
N GLY A 432 -20.14 -0.15 -7.93
CA GLY A 432 -21.28 0.73 -7.62
C GLY A 432 -21.58 0.92 -6.14
N THR A 433 -21.14 0.01 -5.28
CA THR A 433 -21.25 0.20 -3.82
C THR A 433 -20.25 1.23 -3.31
N ASP A 434 -20.56 1.88 -2.19
CA ASP A 434 -19.65 2.81 -1.52
C ASP A 434 -18.77 2.17 -0.43
N GLY A 435 -18.75 0.83 -0.38
CA GLY A 435 -18.05 0.08 0.66
C GLY A 435 -16.52 0.13 0.51
N ALA A 436 -15.83 0.73 1.48
CA ALA A 436 -14.37 0.86 1.55
C ALA A 436 -13.64 -0.48 1.87
N ALA A 437 -13.92 -1.54 1.11
CA ALA A 437 -13.22 -2.81 1.22
C ALA A 437 -11.86 -2.79 0.48
N GLU A 438 -10.92 -3.63 0.90
CA GLU A 438 -9.57 -3.71 0.32
C GLU A 438 -9.16 -5.15 0.01
N ASP A 439 -8.27 -5.31 -0.99
CA ASP A 439 -7.45 -6.50 -1.16
C ASP A 439 -6.04 -6.12 -1.62
N HIS A 440 -5.19 -7.09 -1.97
CA HIS A 440 -3.75 -6.88 -2.13
C HIS A 440 -3.10 -7.73 -3.23
N VAL A 441 -2.10 -7.15 -3.88
CA VAL A 441 -1.14 -7.86 -4.75
C VAL A 441 0.23 -7.91 -4.08
N LEU A 442 1.12 -8.77 -4.55
CA LEU A 442 2.55 -8.63 -4.25
C LEU A 442 3.12 -7.42 -4.99
N ASN A 443 4.18 -6.85 -4.43
CA ASN A 443 4.90 -5.71 -4.99
C ASN A 443 5.31 -5.93 -6.47
N GLY A 444 4.82 -5.07 -7.37
CA GLY A 444 4.99 -5.18 -8.82
C GLY A 444 3.89 -5.99 -9.54
N GLY A 445 2.85 -6.45 -8.83
CA GLY A 445 1.64 -7.01 -9.40
C GLY A 445 0.72 -5.93 -9.98
N SER A 446 -0.39 -6.36 -10.60
CA SER A 446 -1.33 -5.46 -11.28
C SER A 446 -2.78 -5.75 -10.93
N ILE A 447 -3.63 -4.75 -11.13
CA ILE A 447 -5.09 -4.86 -11.21
C ILE A 447 -5.55 -4.35 -12.59
N ALA A 448 -6.66 -4.84 -13.12
CA ALA A 448 -7.21 -4.36 -14.39
C ALA A 448 -8.72 -4.59 -14.54
N ASN A 449 -9.42 -3.59 -15.08
CA ASN A 449 -10.82 -3.71 -15.51
C ASN A 449 -10.91 -3.69 -17.05
N VAL A 450 -11.80 -4.50 -17.62
CA VAL A 450 -12.01 -4.66 -19.06
C VAL A 450 -13.40 -4.15 -19.41
N PHE A 451 -13.46 -2.94 -19.97
CA PHE A 451 -14.68 -2.25 -20.33
C PHE A 451 -15.03 -2.49 -21.81
N GLU A 452 -16.29 -2.25 -22.17
CA GLU A 452 -16.78 -2.22 -23.56
C GLU A 452 -17.37 -0.84 -23.83
N ALA A 453 -16.82 -0.08 -24.78
CA ALA A 453 -17.26 1.28 -25.08
C ALA A 453 -18.67 1.27 -25.70
N LYS A 454 -19.63 1.95 -25.06
CA LYS A 454 -21.07 1.86 -25.36
C LYS A 454 -21.85 3.15 -25.07
N ALA A 455 -21.17 4.25 -24.77
CA ALA A 455 -21.81 5.53 -24.48
C ALA A 455 -22.06 6.33 -25.78
N ASN A 456 -22.20 7.65 -25.65
CA ASN A 456 -22.45 8.60 -26.76
C ASN A 456 -23.53 8.14 -27.78
N GLY A 457 -24.56 7.41 -27.34
CA GLY A 457 -25.61 6.86 -28.22
C GLY A 457 -25.13 5.85 -29.28
N GLY A 458 -23.93 5.28 -29.16
CA GLY A 458 -23.29 4.49 -30.21
C GLY A 458 -22.48 5.29 -31.22
N GLU A 459 -22.09 6.52 -30.87
CA GLU A 459 -21.07 7.33 -31.54
C GLU A 459 -19.69 7.20 -30.84
N GLY A 460 -18.69 7.96 -31.29
CA GLY A 460 -17.32 7.85 -30.80
C GLY A 460 -17.10 8.41 -29.39
N GLU A 461 -16.10 7.88 -28.69
CA GLU A 461 -15.67 8.38 -27.38
C GLU A 461 -14.16 8.61 -27.34
N ILE A 462 -13.69 9.40 -26.38
CA ILE A 462 -12.27 9.55 -26.03
C ILE A 462 -12.08 9.15 -24.57
N LEU A 463 -11.14 8.25 -24.27
CA LEU A 463 -10.68 8.01 -22.90
C LEU A 463 -9.75 9.15 -22.47
N ASN A 464 -10.13 9.90 -21.43
CA ASN A 464 -9.43 11.10 -20.96
C ASN A 464 -8.78 10.95 -19.58
N ALA A 465 -9.30 10.11 -18.70
CA ALA A 465 -8.69 9.84 -17.40
C ALA A 465 -8.96 8.41 -16.91
N VAL A 466 -8.15 7.98 -15.95
CA VAL A 466 -8.32 6.74 -15.17
C VAL A 466 -8.28 7.08 -13.69
N GLN A 467 -9.26 6.60 -12.93
CA GLN A 467 -9.30 6.74 -11.49
C GLN A 467 -9.12 5.36 -10.82
N PHE A 468 -8.47 5.33 -9.66
CA PHE A 468 -8.33 4.12 -8.85
C PHE A 468 -8.24 4.41 -7.35
N SER A 469 -8.59 3.41 -6.52
CA SER A 469 -8.49 3.47 -5.05
C SER A 469 -7.30 2.67 -4.51
N THR A 470 -6.63 3.21 -3.48
CA THR A 470 -5.42 2.65 -2.87
C THR A 470 -5.59 2.48 -1.36
N GLY A 471 -5.08 1.36 -0.81
CA GLY A 471 -5.01 1.06 0.63
C GLY A 471 -3.58 1.10 1.17
N THR A 472 -2.68 1.80 0.50
CA THR A 472 -1.26 1.88 0.85
C THR A 472 -0.65 3.18 0.34
N ASP A 473 0.00 3.92 1.25
CA ASP A 473 0.66 5.20 0.99
C ASP A 473 1.88 5.06 0.06
N GLU A 474 2.36 6.16 -0.50
CA GLU A 474 3.61 6.34 -1.27
C GLU A 474 3.87 5.28 -2.38
N ILE A 475 2.85 4.75 -3.05
CA ILE A 475 3.02 3.69 -4.06
C ILE A 475 3.39 4.26 -5.44
N ASP A 476 4.40 3.67 -6.08
CA ASP A 476 4.74 3.88 -7.49
C ASP A 476 3.74 3.11 -8.37
N TYR A 477 2.96 3.81 -9.20
CA TYR A 477 1.97 3.22 -10.10
C TYR A 477 2.35 3.35 -11.59
N SER A 478 1.81 2.46 -12.42
CA SER A 478 2.03 2.43 -13.87
C SER A 478 0.76 1.99 -14.61
N ILE A 479 0.13 2.92 -15.35
CA ILE A 479 -1.11 2.72 -16.10
C ILE A 479 -0.81 2.39 -17.58
N GLN A 480 -1.46 1.36 -18.12
CA GLN A 480 -1.44 1.03 -19.55
C GLN A 480 -2.85 0.68 -20.04
N ILE A 481 -3.17 1.09 -21.27
CA ILE A 481 -4.46 0.84 -21.92
C ILE A 481 -4.24 -0.16 -23.07
N TYR A 482 -5.06 -1.21 -23.13
CA TYR A 482 -5.04 -2.20 -24.22
C TYR A 482 -6.35 -2.15 -25.01
N MET A 483 -6.27 -1.86 -26.30
CA MET A 483 -7.39 -1.72 -27.26
C MET A 483 -7.66 -3.04 -27.99
N ASP A 484 -8.84 -3.21 -28.58
CA ASP A 484 -9.23 -4.42 -29.32
C ASP A 484 -8.94 -5.72 -28.51
N VAL A 485 -9.39 -5.81 -27.25
CA VAL A 485 -9.12 -6.95 -26.33
C VAL A 485 -9.77 -8.25 -26.88
N THR A 486 -8.98 -9.29 -27.12
CA THR A 486 -9.43 -10.52 -27.83
C THR A 486 -9.51 -11.80 -27.00
N ASP A 487 -8.78 -11.87 -25.88
CA ASP A 487 -8.84 -12.96 -24.91
C ASP A 487 -9.39 -12.42 -23.59
N VAL A 488 -10.65 -12.78 -23.32
CA VAL A 488 -11.45 -12.36 -22.17
C VAL A 488 -10.96 -12.89 -20.82
N GLN A 489 -9.89 -13.71 -20.80
CA GLN A 489 -9.21 -14.13 -19.57
C GLN A 489 -7.84 -13.44 -19.39
N ASN A 490 -7.51 -12.47 -20.25
CA ASN A 490 -6.24 -11.77 -20.25
C ASN A 490 -6.39 -10.30 -20.71
N PRO A 491 -6.47 -9.34 -19.78
CA PRO A 491 -6.49 -7.90 -20.06
C PRO A 491 -5.40 -7.41 -21.03
N ARG A 492 -4.23 -8.05 -21.07
CA ARG A 492 -3.11 -7.70 -21.97
C ARG A 492 -3.20 -8.33 -23.37
N SER A 493 -4.35 -8.87 -23.77
CA SER A 493 -4.54 -9.53 -25.07
C SER A 493 -4.79 -8.58 -26.25
N GLY A 494 -5.10 -7.31 -25.95
CA GLY A 494 -5.27 -6.25 -26.93
C GLY A 494 -3.95 -5.58 -27.38
N THR A 495 -4.08 -4.56 -28.23
CA THR A 495 -2.97 -3.70 -28.67
C THR A 495 -2.76 -2.56 -27.68
N ALA A 496 -1.55 -2.39 -27.14
CA ALA A 496 -1.26 -1.29 -26.22
C ALA A 496 -1.41 0.09 -26.90
N ALA A 497 -2.25 0.96 -26.35
CA ALA A 497 -2.47 2.32 -26.85
C ALA A 497 -1.30 3.26 -26.52
N LEU A 498 -0.75 3.17 -25.30
CA LEU A 498 0.36 4.01 -24.88
C LEU A 498 1.69 3.39 -25.28
N ALA A 499 2.49 4.12 -26.06
CA ALA A 499 3.82 3.69 -26.50
C ALA A 499 4.80 3.42 -25.32
N ASN A 500 4.53 4.03 -24.15
CA ASN A 500 5.09 3.66 -22.84
C ASN A 500 3.95 3.84 -21.81
N PRO A 501 3.84 2.99 -20.78
CA PRO A 501 2.89 3.21 -19.67
C PRO A 501 3.06 4.58 -18.99
N LEU A 502 1.97 5.16 -18.51
CA LEU A 502 1.94 6.39 -17.72
C LEU A 502 2.30 6.06 -16.28
N THR A 503 3.40 6.62 -15.75
CA THR A 503 3.88 6.34 -14.39
C THR A 503 3.75 7.55 -13.46
N GLY A 504 3.32 7.32 -12.22
CA GLY A 504 3.27 8.32 -11.15
C GLY A 504 3.51 7.70 -9.77
N GLN A 505 3.34 8.49 -8.73
CA GLN A 505 3.45 8.04 -7.33
C GLN A 505 2.32 8.67 -6.51
N THR A 506 1.69 7.92 -5.60
CA THR A 506 0.77 8.47 -4.59
C THR A 506 1.51 9.12 -3.43
N GLN A 507 0.81 9.85 -2.55
CA GLN A 507 1.35 10.33 -1.28
C GLN A 507 0.74 9.53 -0.13
N GLU A 508 -0.52 9.78 0.21
CA GLU A 508 -1.34 9.01 1.15
C GLU A 508 -2.08 7.87 0.44
N TYR A 509 -2.73 6.97 1.20
CA TYR A 509 -3.77 6.09 0.67
C TYR A 509 -5.09 6.84 0.40
N GLY A 510 -5.96 6.27 -0.42
CA GLY A 510 -7.20 6.90 -0.88
C GLY A 510 -7.39 6.86 -2.40
N VAL A 511 -8.18 7.78 -2.95
CA VAL A 511 -8.65 7.79 -4.35
C VAL A 511 -7.82 8.76 -5.20
N TYR A 512 -7.44 8.36 -6.41
CA TYR A 512 -6.62 9.16 -7.33
C TYR A 512 -7.16 9.16 -8.76
N THR A 513 -7.36 10.34 -9.37
CA THR A 513 -7.77 10.50 -10.78
C THR A 513 -6.64 11.04 -11.65
N VAL A 514 -6.19 10.23 -12.62
CA VAL A 514 -5.05 10.53 -13.51
C VAL A 514 -5.54 11.03 -14.88
N ASN A 515 -5.55 12.35 -15.05
CA ASN A 515 -5.87 13.04 -16.31
C ASN A 515 -4.77 12.85 -17.36
N PHE A 516 -5.10 12.29 -18.52
CA PHE A 516 -4.14 12.09 -19.62
C PHE A 516 -3.64 13.43 -20.22
N ASP A 517 -4.51 14.45 -20.22
CA ASP A 517 -4.19 15.82 -20.66
C ASP A 517 -3.05 16.44 -19.81
N GLU A 518 -3.00 16.17 -18.50
CA GLU A 518 -1.95 16.66 -17.58
C GLU A 518 -0.56 16.08 -17.88
N TYR A 519 -0.51 14.91 -18.52
CA TYR A 519 0.72 14.21 -18.93
C TYR A 519 1.09 14.43 -20.40
N GLY A 520 0.28 15.19 -21.15
CA GLY A 520 0.50 15.45 -22.59
C GLY A 520 0.33 14.22 -23.47
N ILE A 521 -0.55 13.29 -23.08
CA ILE A 521 -0.91 12.10 -23.85
C ILE A 521 -1.97 12.49 -24.89
N GLU A 522 -1.87 11.96 -26.11
CA GLU A 522 -2.89 12.19 -27.15
C GLU A 522 -4.18 11.40 -26.83
N PRO A 523 -5.37 11.99 -27.03
CA PRO A 523 -6.67 11.33 -26.94
C PRO A 523 -6.75 9.92 -27.53
N ILE A 524 -7.10 8.95 -26.67
CA ILE A 524 -7.35 7.56 -27.07
C ILE A 524 -8.81 7.44 -27.50
N ALA A 525 -9.05 7.40 -28.81
CA ALA A 525 -10.39 7.21 -29.36
C ALA A 525 -10.88 5.77 -29.18
N LEU A 526 -12.08 5.60 -28.64
CA LEU A 526 -12.78 4.33 -28.47
C LEU A 526 -13.88 4.20 -29.54
N TYR A 527 -14.07 2.99 -30.09
CA TYR A 527 -15.17 2.69 -31.01
C TYR A 527 -16.35 2.01 -30.27
N PRO A 528 -17.60 2.25 -30.68
CA PRO A 528 -18.77 1.52 -30.18
C PRO A 528 -18.60 -0.01 -30.27
N GLY A 529 -18.81 -0.71 -29.17
CA GLY A 529 -18.61 -2.16 -29.02
C GLY A 529 -17.14 -2.59 -28.90
N GLU A 530 -16.18 -1.66 -28.81
CA GLU A 530 -14.77 -2.00 -28.63
C GLU A 530 -14.48 -2.32 -27.17
N LYS A 531 -13.94 -3.52 -26.91
CA LYS A 531 -13.41 -3.89 -25.60
C LYS A 531 -12.01 -3.34 -25.39
N TYR A 532 -11.82 -2.62 -24.29
CA TYR A 532 -10.56 -2.04 -23.87
C TYR A 532 -10.25 -2.36 -22.41
N ALA A 533 -8.99 -2.62 -22.07
CA ALA A 533 -8.55 -2.90 -20.71
C ALA A 533 -7.74 -1.73 -20.14
N VAL A 534 -8.06 -1.35 -18.91
CA VAL A 534 -7.25 -0.45 -18.09
C VAL A 534 -6.43 -1.29 -17.13
N GLU A 535 -5.12 -1.41 -17.36
CA GLU A 535 -4.20 -2.03 -16.41
C GLU A 535 -3.52 -0.98 -15.53
N ILE A 536 -3.43 -1.26 -14.24
CA ILE A 536 -2.64 -0.50 -13.27
C ILE A 536 -1.69 -1.47 -12.54
N THR A 537 -0.38 -1.33 -12.80
CA THR A 537 0.68 -2.01 -12.04
C THR A 537 1.04 -1.21 -10.80
N LEU A 538 1.17 -1.85 -9.64
CA LEU A 538 1.41 -1.22 -8.34
C LEU A 538 2.73 -1.71 -7.72
N SER A 539 3.58 -0.78 -7.26
CA SER A 539 4.87 -1.11 -6.63
C SER A 539 5.26 -0.12 -5.51
N LYS A 540 6.09 -0.56 -4.55
CA LYS A 540 6.64 0.31 -3.49
C LYS A 540 7.95 -0.25 -2.92
N ALA A 541 8.97 0.59 -2.78
CA ALA A 541 10.30 0.15 -2.37
C ALA A 541 10.33 -0.49 -0.96
N ASN A 542 10.80 -1.74 -0.86
CA ASN A 542 10.92 -2.56 0.36
C ASN A 542 9.60 -3.12 0.95
N THR A 543 8.46 -2.87 0.31
CA THR A 543 7.16 -3.45 0.66
C THR A 543 6.99 -4.85 0.05
N GLU A 544 6.26 -5.77 0.70
CA GLU A 544 5.95 -7.11 0.15
C GLU A 544 4.57 -7.17 -0.50
N ARG A 545 3.58 -6.52 0.11
CA ARG A 545 2.16 -6.50 -0.28
C ARG A 545 1.67 -5.06 -0.41
N ILE A 546 0.90 -4.76 -1.44
CA ILE A 546 0.32 -3.45 -1.68
C ILE A 546 -1.19 -3.61 -1.75
N TYR A 547 -1.90 -2.81 -0.97
CA TYR A 547 -3.35 -2.86 -0.84
C TYR A 547 -4.01 -1.82 -1.74
N PHE A 548 -5.19 -2.15 -2.26
CA PHE A 548 -6.00 -1.32 -3.15
C PHE A 548 -7.48 -1.52 -2.85
N GLY A 549 -8.29 -0.52 -3.21
CA GLY A 549 -9.74 -0.57 -2.99
C GLY A 549 -10.40 -1.63 -3.88
N ILE A 550 -11.29 -2.42 -3.27
CA ILE A 550 -12.20 -3.31 -3.96
C ILE A 550 -13.65 -2.99 -3.59
N GLU A 551 -14.54 -3.43 -4.45
CA GLU A 551 -15.91 -3.74 -4.09
C GLU A 551 -16.02 -5.22 -3.71
N ARG A 552 -16.95 -5.52 -2.79
CA ARG A 552 -17.53 -6.85 -2.55
C ARG A 552 -18.84 -6.71 -1.79
N THR A 553 -19.67 -7.76 -1.79
CA THR A 553 -20.82 -7.81 -0.88
C THR A 553 -20.37 -8.00 0.58
N TYR A 554 -20.68 -7.04 1.48
CA TYR A 554 -20.48 -7.17 2.94
C TYR A 554 -21.43 -6.27 3.74
N SER A 555 -21.65 -6.60 5.02
CA SER A 555 -22.38 -5.72 5.96
C SER A 555 -21.42 -5.01 6.89
N ASN A 556 -21.55 -3.68 7.00
CA ASN A 556 -20.80 -2.87 7.93
C ASN A 556 -21.65 -2.61 9.16
N SER A 557 -21.29 -3.27 10.28
CA SER A 557 -22.02 -3.18 11.55
C SER A 557 -23.47 -3.68 11.43
N ASP A 558 -24.41 -3.10 12.19
CA ASP A 558 -25.85 -3.40 12.12
C ASP A 558 -26.65 -2.40 11.27
N TRP A 559 -25.99 -1.42 10.62
CA TRP A 559 -26.68 -0.27 10.00
C TRP A 559 -26.67 -0.24 8.48
N VAL A 560 -25.59 -0.64 7.79
CA VAL A 560 -25.53 -0.67 6.31
C VAL A 560 -24.98 -1.98 5.76
N ARG A 561 -25.45 -2.34 4.56
CA ARG A 561 -24.94 -3.44 3.76
C ARG A 561 -24.60 -2.96 2.37
N PHE A 562 -23.36 -3.19 1.98
CA PHE A 562 -22.91 -3.09 0.60
C PHE A 562 -23.26 -4.43 -0.08
N THR A 563 -24.13 -4.39 -1.07
CA THR A 563 -24.52 -5.52 -1.92
C THR A 563 -23.98 -5.24 -3.32
N ALA A 564 -23.20 -6.18 -3.88
CA ALA A 564 -22.45 -5.99 -5.12
C ALA A 564 -22.67 -7.17 -6.09
N GLN A 565 -22.92 -6.87 -7.38
CA GLN A 565 -23.15 -7.82 -8.47
C GLN A 565 -21.90 -7.95 -9.35
N VAL A 566 -21.05 -8.91 -8.99
CA VAL A 566 -19.79 -9.13 -9.71
C VAL A 566 -20.00 -10.14 -10.84
N GLU A 567 -19.94 -9.65 -12.09
CA GLU A 567 -20.00 -10.48 -13.30
C GLU A 567 -18.61 -10.91 -13.78
N ALA A 568 -18.56 -12.04 -14.49
CA ALA A 568 -17.32 -12.59 -15.03
C ALA A 568 -16.75 -11.74 -16.19
N GLU A 569 -15.45 -11.91 -16.44
CA GLU A 569 -14.70 -11.25 -17.53
C GLU A 569 -14.56 -9.72 -17.41
N GLN A 570 -15.00 -9.10 -16.31
CA GLN A 570 -14.95 -7.65 -16.08
C GLN A 570 -13.68 -7.15 -15.36
N SER A 571 -13.24 -7.84 -14.31
CA SER A 571 -12.28 -7.30 -13.33
C SER A 571 -11.26 -8.36 -12.90
N PHE A 572 -9.97 -8.02 -12.90
CA PHE A 572 -8.87 -8.98 -12.79
C PHE A 572 -7.72 -8.51 -11.89
N TYR A 573 -6.96 -9.45 -11.35
CA TYR A 573 -5.66 -9.19 -10.72
C TYR A 573 -4.55 -10.14 -11.19
N LEU A 574 -3.32 -9.62 -11.17
CA LEU A 574 -2.08 -10.33 -11.43
C LEU A 574 -1.26 -10.31 -10.13
N TYR A 575 -1.54 -11.27 -9.25
CA TYR A 575 -1.04 -11.29 -7.86
C TYR A 575 0.48 -11.24 -7.72
N ASN A 576 1.22 -11.80 -8.69
CA ASN A 576 2.66 -11.91 -8.64
C ASN A 576 3.29 -11.70 -10.04
N PRO A 577 4.12 -10.66 -10.25
CA PRO A 577 4.73 -10.42 -11.56
C PRO A 577 5.57 -11.59 -12.08
N ASP A 578 6.15 -12.42 -11.21
CA ASP A 578 6.98 -13.57 -11.61
C ASP A 578 6.18 -14.70 -12.30
N ASN A 579 4.85 -14.78 -12.12
CA ASN A 579 4.03 -15.82 -12.77
C ASN A 579 3.37 -15.35 -14.08
N ASN A 580 3.13 -14.05 -14.23
CA ASN A 580 2.35 -13.45 -15.33
C ASN A 580 1.02 -14.21 -15.59
N GLN A 581 0.26 -14.49 -14.53
CA GLN A 581 -1.07 -15.07 -14.61
C GLN A 581 -2.10 -14.09 -14.05
N TRP A 582 -3.08 -13.72 -14.87
CA TRP A 582 -4.28 -13.03 -14.44
C TRP A 582 -5.26 -14.00 -13.79
N THR A 583 -6.04 -13.49 -12.83
CA THR A 583 -7.17 -14.16 -12.18
C THR A 583 -8.37 -13.24 -12.26
N ASP A 584 -9.50 -13.76 -12.72
CA ASP A 584 -10.80 -13.08 -12.73
C ASP A 584 -11.37 -12.98 -11.30
N PHE A 585 -11.65 -11.77 -10.82
CA PHE A 585 -12.15 -11.52 -9.48
C PHE A 585 -13.60 -12.00 -9.26
N ALA A 586 -14.38 -12.26 -10.31
CA ALA A 586 -15.71 -12.86 -10.18
C ALA A 586 -15.65 -14.25 -9.54
N SER A 587 -14.53 -14.97 -9.69
CA SER A 587 -14.28 -16.23 -8.97
C SER A 587 -14.17 -16.09 -7.45
N GLU A 588 -14.03 -14.85 -6.95
CA GLU A 588 -13.94 -14.49 -5.53
C GLU A 588 -15.05 -13.52 -5.05
N LEU A 589 -15.99 -13.15 -5.93
CA LEU A 589 -17.07 -12.17 -5.70
C LEU A 589 -16.56 -10.78 -5.26
N LYS A 590 -15.61 -10.23 -6.03
CA LYS A 590 -15.00 -8.90 -5.83
C LYS A 590 -14.92 -8.11 -7.14
N CYS A 591 -14.84 -6.78 -7.07
CA CYS A 591 -14.41 -5.97 -8.20
C CYS A 591 -13.26 -5.03 -7.79
N ALA A 592 -12.31 -4.73 -8.69
CA ALA A 592 -11.28 -3.72 -8.42
C ALA A 592 -11.86 -2.32 -8.66
N ARG A 593 -11.63 -1.40 -7.72
CA ARG A 593 -12.06 0.01 -7.86
C ARG A 593 -11.15 0.75 -8.84
N ILE A 594 -11.45 0.58 -10.12
CA ILE A 594 -10.84 1.25 -11.26
C ILE A 594 -11.98 1.79 -12.11
N LYS A 595 -11.98 3.10 -12.35
CA LYS A 595 -12.94 3.78 -13.22
C LYS A 595 -12.21 4.38 -14.44
N ALA A 596 -12.87 4.37 -15.59
CA ALA A 596 -12.37 4.94 -16.84
C ALA A 596 -13.31 6.05 -17.31
N MET A 597 -12.78 7.27 -17.42
CA MET A 597 -13.58 8.46 -17.69
C MET A 597 -13.44 8.89 -19.16
N THR A 598 -14.56 8.97 -19.87
CA THR A 598 -14.59 9.32 -21.30
C THR A 598 -15.29 10.64 -21.59
N ARG A 599 -14.92 11.27 -22.70
CA ARG A 599 -15.66 12.38 -23.33
C ARG A 599 -16.32 11.91 -24.62
N ASN A 600 -17.47 12.51 -24.93
CA ASN A 600 -18.22 12.27 -26.16
C ASN A 600 -17.52 12.95 -27.34
N GLU A 601 -17.02 12.18 -28.32
CA GLU A 601 -16.43 12.74 -29.53
C GLU A 601 -17.53 13.04 -30.55
N SER A 602 -17.97 14.30 -30.56
CA SER A 602 -18.96 14.85 -31.50
C SER A 602 -18.57 14.67 -32.98
N ARG A 603 -17.26 14.57 -33.26
CA ARG A 603 -16.71 14.39 -34.61
C ARG A 603 -16.74 12.91 -35.01
N PRO A 604 -16.74 12.58 -36.31
CA PRO A 604 -16.43 11.23 -36.77
C PRO A 604 -15.10 10.71 -36.19
N VAL A 605 -15.03 9.41 -35.88
CA VAL A 605 -13.84 8.80 -35.26
C VAL A 605 -12.72 8.56 -36.26
N THR A 606 -11.49 8.94 -35.89
CA THR A 606 -10.27 8.78 -36.69
C THR A 606 -10.19 7.36 -37.27
N PRO A 607 -10.19 7.16 -38.61
CA PRO A 607 -10.27 5.83 -39.21
C PRO A 607 -9.19 4.86 -38.70
N LYS A 608 -9.55 3.58 -38.52
CA LYS A 608 -8.60 2.47 -38.28
C LYS A 608 -8.10 1.93 -39.63
N VAL A 609 -6.87 1.40 -39.66
CA VAL A 609 -6.28 0.66 -40.79
C VAL A 609 -6.21 -0.84 -40.47
N SER A 610 -6.55 -1.70 -41.43
CA SER A 610 -6.41 -3.16 -41.28
C SER A 610 -4.96 -3.66 -41.29
N LEU A 611 -4.01 -2.81 -41.70
CA LEU A 611 -2.58 -3.09 -41.75
C LEU A 611 -1.82 -1.86 -41.24
N ALA A 612 -1.04 -2.03 -40.17
CA ALA A 612 -0.25 -0.96 -39.56
C ALA A 612 0.74 -0.30 -40.54
N ALA A 613 1.19 0.92 -40.23
CA ALA A 613 2.22 1.63 -41.00
C ALA A 613 3.57 0.85 -40.99
N GLY A 614 4.32 0.87 -42.10
CA GLY A 614 5.55 0.09 -42.20
C GLY A 614 6.23 0.06 -43.57
N GLN A 615 7.14 -0.90 -43.75
CA GLN A 615 7.89 -1.14 -45.00
C GLN A 615 7.50 -2.52 -45.56
N TYR A 616 7.22 -2.62 -46.86
CA TYR A 616 6.56 -3.78 -47.46
C TYR A 616 7.04 -4.18 -48.87
N ALA A 617 7.12 -5.49 -49.08
CA ALA A 617 7.76 -6.12 -50.23
C ALA A 617 6.82 -6.22 -51.44
N GLY A 618 6.94 -5.28 -52.38
CA GLY A 618 5.94 -5.10 -53.43
C GLY A 618 4.60 -4.61 -52.89
N ALA A 619 3.63 -4.47 -53.80
CA ALA A 619 2.35 -3.82 -53.51
C ALA A 619 1.58 -4.45 -52.33
N GLN A 620 0.99 -3.62 -51.48
CA GLN A 620 0.14 -4.03 -50.35
C GLN A 620 -1.32 -3.64 -50.57
N GLN A 621 -2.20 -4.36 -49.88
CA GLN A 621 -3.62 -4.04 -49.76
C GLN A 621 -3.87 -3.51 -48.34
N VAL A 622 -4.37 -2.28 -48.23
CA VAL A 622 -4.78 -1.65 -46.96
C VAL A 622 -6.27 -1.39 -47.00
N GLU A 623 -6.97 -1.76 -45.94
CA GLU A 623 -8.41 -1.51 -45.78
C GLU A 623 -8.59 -0.47 -44.67
N LEU A 624 -9.52 0.46 -44.87
CA LEU A 624 -9.90 1.48 -43.89
C LEU A 624 -11.26 1.14 -43.30
N SER A 625 -11.43 1.44 -42.01
CA SER A 625 -12.71 1.38 -41.31
C SER A 625 -12.94 2.64 -40.47
N CYS A 626 -14.21 2.97 -40.27
CA CYS A 626 -14.70 4.04 -39.40
C CYS A 626 -15.87 3.51 -38.56
N GLY A 627 -16.40 4.32 -37.65
CA GLY A 627 -17.49 3.94 -36.75
C GLY A 627 -18.82 3.66 -37.48
N PRO A 628 -19.84 3.17 -36.74
CA PRO A 628 -21.14 2.78 -37.31
C PRO A 628 -22.03 3.94 -37.76
N ARG A 629 -21.60 5.20 -37.64
CA ARG A 629 -22.38 6.45 -37.84
C ARG A 629 -22.85 6.73 -39.28
N ASN A 630 -22.73 5.75 -40.20
CA ASN A 630 -22.77 5.94 -41.67
C ASN A 630 -21.72 6.92 -42.22
N ASP A 631 -20.65 7.19 -41.47
CA ASP A 631 -19.53 8.01 -41.90
C ASP A 631 -18.96 7.51 -43.23
N SER A 632 -18.58 8.44 -44.11
CA SER A 632 -17.71 8.14 -45.25
C SER A 632 -16.25 8.44 -44.89
N ILE A 633 -15.31 7.75 -45.53
CA ILE A 633 -13.87 8.00 -45.33
C ILE A 633 -13.32 8.72 -46.56
N CYS A 634 -12.67 9.87 -46.36
CA CYS A 634 -11.89 10.55 -47.39
C CYS A 634 -10.40 10.31 -47.11
N TYR A 635 -9.65 9.88 -48.13
CA TYR A 635 -8.22 9.58 -47.99
C TYR A 635 -7.35 10.21 -49.09
N THR A 636 -6.08 10.40 -48.79
CA THR A 636 -5.03 10.89 -49.70
C THR A 636 -3.84 9.92 -49.67
N LEU A 637 -3.05 9.89 -50.76
CA LEU A 637 -1.84 9.05 -50.89
C LEU A 637 -0.56 9.87 -51.09
N ASP A 638 -0.68 11.19 -51.26
CA ASP A 638 0.44 12.13 -51.42
C ASP A 638 0.89 12.77 -50.09
N GLY A 639 0.24 12.42 -48.97
CA GLY A 639 0.50 12.98 -47.64
C GLY A 639 -0.11 14.36 -47.38
N THR A 640 -0.91 14.91 -48.28
CA THR A 640 -1.76 16.08 -48.00
C THR A 640 -2.91 15.69 -47.05
N ASP A 641 -3.44 16.63 -46.27
CA ASP A 641 -4.58 16.34 -45.39
C ASP A 641 -5.87 16.22 -46.24
N PRO A 642 -6.69 15.16 -46.08
CA PRO A 642 -7.93 15.01 -46.83
C PRO A 642 -8.96 16.06 -46.43
N ASP A 643 -9.63 16.65 -47.42
CA ASP A 643 -10.66 17.67 -47.28
C ASP A 643 -11.87 17.32 -48.16
N PRO A 644 -12.85 16.56 -47.64
CA PRO A 644 -14.04 16.16 -48.39
C PRO A 644 -14.98 17.34 -48.74
N ALA A 645 -14.88 18.50 -48.07
CA ALA A 645 -15.63 19.71 -48.44
C ALA A 645 -14.92 20.52 -49.55
N GLY A 646 -13.60 20.70 -49.44
CA GLY A 646 -12.75 21.41 -50.39
C GLY A 646 -12.24 20.60 -51.58
N THR A 647 -12.71 19.35 -51.74
CA THR A 647 -12.38 18.41 -52.83
C THR A 647 -10.95 17.84 -52.85
N ASN A 648 -10.23 17.85 -51.72
CA ASN A 648 -8.93 17.16 -51.63
C ASN A 648 -9.08 15.72 -51.11
N GLY A 649 -8.55 14.76 -51.85
CA GLY A 649 -8.61 13.33 -51.52
C GLY A 649 -9.66 12.54 -52.30
N THR A 650 -9.90 11.31 -51.88
CA THR A 650 -10.73 10.30 -52.55
C THR A 650 -11.63 9.62 -51.55
N THR A 651 -12.93 9.46 -51.86
CA THR A 651 -13.85 8.66 -51.04
C THR A 651 -13.47 7.18 -51.09
N TYR A 652 -13.36 6.54 -49.93
CA TYR A 652 -13.08 5.11 -49.79
C TYR A 652 -14.29 4.27 -50.21
N THR A 653 -14.09 3.33 -51.15
CA THR A 653 -15.13 2.42 -51.63
C THR A 653 -14.66 0.95 -51.63
N GLY A 654 -13.58 0.64 -50.91
CA GLY A 654 -12.95 -0.68 -50.89
C GLY A 654 -11.41 -0.60 -50.86
N PRO A 655 -10.74 -1.76 -50.78
CA PRO A 655 -9.32 -1.87 -50.40
C PRO A 655 -8.35 -1.09 -51.30
N ILE A 656 -7.44 -0.33 -50.66
CA ILE A 656 -6.46 0.53 -51.32
C ILE A 656 -5.22 -0.29 -51.68
N GLN A 657 -4.77 -0.21 -52.94
CA GLN A 657 -3.56 -0.86 -53.43
C GLN A 657 -2.35 0.10 -53.34
N ILE A 658 -1.54 -0.05 -52.29
CA ILE A 658 -0.31 0.70 -52.07
C ILE A 658 0.82 0.07 -52.89
N MET A 659 0.96 0.51 -54.15
CA MET A 659 1.93 -0.04 -55.11
C MET A 659 3.32 0.61 -55.07
N GLN A 660 3.45 1.79 -54.45
CA GLN A 660 4.70 2.54 -54.30
C GLN A 660 4.77 3.17 -52.90
N SER A 661 5.94 3.67 -52.49
CA SER A 661 6.07 4.37 -51.20
C SER A 661 5.14 5.59 -51.12
N THR A 662 4.36 5.67 -50.05
CA THR A 662 3.08 6.41 -49.96
C THR A 662 2.82 6.81 -48.50
N ILE A 663 2.33 8.03 -48.26
CA ILE A 663 1.75 8.40 -46.97
C ILE A 663 0.23 8.39 -47.15
N LEU A 664 -0.43 7.38 -46.57
CA LEU A 664 -1.87 7.32 -46.48
C LEU A 664 -2.31 8.23 -45.35
N LYS A 665 -3.12 9.25 -45.64
CA LYS A 665 -3.90 9.96 -44.63
C LYS A 665 -5.38 9.72 -44.86
N ALA A 666 -6.16 9.67 -43.79
CA ALA A 666 -7.61 9.54 -43.87
C ALA A 666 -8.32 10.35 -42.79
N VAL A 667 -9.51 10.84 -43.14
CA VAL A 667 -10.53 11.31 -42.19
C VAL A 667 -11.83 10.57 -42.45
N SER A 668 -12.59 10.31 -41.40
CA SER A 668 -14.03 10.04 -41.53
C SER A 668 -14.78 11.38 -41.54
N TYR A 669 -15.95 11.41 -42.19
CA TYR A 669 -16.80 12.59 -42.32
C TYR A 669 -18.27 12.17 -42.47
N ASP A 670 -19.20 12.95 -41.93
CA ASP A 670 -20.62 12.79 -42.21
C ASP A 670 -20.91 13.16 -43.67
N PRO A 671 -21.49 12.27 -44.50
CA PRO A 671 -21.91 12.62 -45.86
C PRO A 671 -22.92 13.78 -45.96
N ALA A 672 -23.64 14.10 -44.88
CA ALA A 672 -24.56 15.23 -44.80
C ALA A 672 -23.87 16.57 -44.45
N ASP A 673 -22.78 16.55 -43.67
CA ASP A 673 -21.89 17.70 -43.46
C ASP A 673 -20.40 17.33 -43.63
N PRO A 674 -19.86 17.41 -44.87
CA PRO A 674 -18.46 17.08 -45.14
C PRO A 674 -17.45 18.10 -44.56
N ASN A 675 -17.89 19.16 -43.89
CA ASN A 675 -16.99 20.04 -43.13
C ASN A 675 -16.62 19.42 -41.76
N THR A 676 -17.50 18.60 -41.18
CA THR A 676 -17.32 17.97 -39.88
C THR A 676 -16.55 16.65 -40.03
N VAL A 677 -15.22 16.79 -40.16
CA VAL A 677 -14.26 15.68 -40.32
C VAL A 677 -13.67 15.22 -38.99
N SER A 678 -13.18 13.98 -38.93
CA SER A 678 -12.39 13.46 -37.80
C SER A 678 -11.05 14.19 -37.58
N ARG A 679 -10.29 13.81 -36.54
CA ARG A 679 -8.83 14.02 -36.55
C ARG A 679 -8.21 13.26 -37.73
N VAL A 680 -7.09 13.74 -38.26
CA VAL A 680 -6.42 13.12 -39.44
C VAL A 680 -5.60 11.91 -39.00
N GLY A 681 -6.03 10.71 -39.41
CA GLY A 681 -5.21 9.51 -39.31
C GLY A 681 -4.10 9.54 -40.38
N SER A 682 -2.89 9.08 -40.04
CA SER A 682 -1.70 9.23 -40.89
C SER A 682 -0.73 8.05 -40.78
N TRP A 683 -0.60 7.26 -41.85
CA TRP A 683 0.18 6.02 -41.89
C TRP A 683 1.17 6.04 -43.05
N SER A 684 2.46 5.85 -42.75
CA SER A 684 3.53 5.81 -43.75
C SER A 684 3.78 4.38 -44.23
N TYR A 685 3.68 4.15 -45.54
CA TYR A 685 3.95 2.87 -46.18
C TYR A 685 5.12 3.00 -47.16
N THR A 686 6.09 2.09 -47.11
CA THR A 686 7.29 2.13 -47.98
C THR A 686 7.35 0.87 -48.85
N ILE A 687 7.34 1.00 -50.18
CA ILE A 687 7.27 -0.13 -51.14
C ILE A 687 8.46 -0.12 -52.11
N ILE A 688 9.08 -1.30 -52.34
CA ILE A 688 10.28 -1.49 -53.18
C ILE A 688 10.20 -2.77 -54.05
N GLU A 689 10.78 -2.73 -55.25
CA GLU A 689 10.86 -3.82 -56.25
C GLU A 689 12.16 -4.64 -56.17
N LEU A 690 12.10 -5.98 -56.35
CA LEU A 690 13.22 -6.91 -56.15
C LEU A 690 13.22 -8.11 -57.14
N SER A 691 14.36 -8.83 -57.26
CA SER A 691 14.58 -9.89 -58.29
C SER A 691 15.15 -11.22 -57.73
N ALA A 692 15.16 -12.32 -58.49
CA ALA A 692 15.55 -13.65 -57.96
C ALA A 692 17.08 -13.94 -58.03
N PRO A 693 17.68 -14.60 -57.00
CA PRO A 693 19.09 -15.02 -57.01
C PRO A 693 19.32 -16.37 -57.73
N GLU A 694 20.37 -16.45 -58.57
CA GLU A 694 20.64 -17.59 -59.46
C GLU A 694 21.52 -18.69 -58.82
N ILE A 695 21.05 -19.94 -58.77
CA ILE A 695 21.76 -21.09 -58.13
C ILE A 695 22.91 -21.62 -59.01
N THR A 696 24.08 -21.92 -58.40
CA THR A 696 25.35 -22.23 -59.11
C THR A 696 26.04 -23.55 -58.72
N LYS A 697 25.91 -24.07 -57.49
CA LYS A 697 26.62 -25.31 -57.05
C LYS A 697 25.95 -26.00 -55.85
N ILE A 698 26.15 -27.32 -55.71
CA ILE A 698 25.65 -28.13 -54.58
C ILE A 698 26.65 -29.24 -54.15
N GLY A 699 26.60 -29.69 -52.89
CA GLY A 699 27.28 -30.86 -52.32
C GLY A 699 26.67 -31.27 -50.96
N SER A 700 27.12 -32.35 -50.30
CA SER A 700 26.45 -32.84 -49.07
C SER A 700 27.35 -33.50 -48.01
N GLY A 701 26.80 -33.67 -46.80
CA GLY A 701 27.49 -34.08 -45.58
C GLY A 701 26.67 -35.00 -44.67
N ALA A 702 26.63 -34.75 -43.35
CA ALA A 702 26.19 -35.75 -42.37
C ALA A 702 24.72 -35.72 -41.98
N ARG A 703 24.11 -34.54 -41.82
CA ARG A 703 22.65 -34.33 -41.87
C ARG A 703 22.30 -33.15 -42.80
N GLN A 704 23.16 -32.91 -43.81
CA GLN A 704 23.24 -31.61 -44.48
C GLN A 704 23.55 -31.62 -45.99
N ILE A 705 23.13 -30.56 -46.70
CA ILE A 705 23.38 -30.24 -48.12
C ILE A 705 23.87 -28.79 -48.22
N LYS A 706 25.05 -28.55 -48.79
CA LYS A 706 25.51 -27.19 -49.12
C LYS A 706 25.11 -26.79 -50.53
N VAL A 707 24.33 -25.71 -50.67
CA VAL A 707 23.93 -25.04 -51.91
C VAL A 707 24.67 -23.70 -52.07
N THR A 708 24.76 -23.16 -53.28
CA THR A 708 25.52 -21.95 -53.65
C THR A 708 24.82 -21.25 -54.83
N TRP A 709 24.89 -19.91 -54.89
CA TRP A 709 24.22 -19.06 -55.90
C TRP A 709 25.14 -17.91 -56.39
N LYS A 710 24.60 -16.91 -57.09
CA LYS A 710 25.28 -15.64 -57.49
C LYS A 710 24.88 -14.49 -56.56
N ASN A 711 25.77 -13.54 -56.31
CA ASN A 711 25.44 -12.38 -55.48
C ASN A 711 24.45 -11.44 -56.19
N VAL A 712 23.58 -10.82 -55.40
CA VAL A 712 22.80 -9.63 -55.71
C VAL A 712 23.23 -8.57 -54.70
N ASP A 713 23.80 -7.47 -55.19
CA ASP A 713 24.55 -6.53 -54.33
C ASP A 713 23.66 -5.70 -53.38
N ALA A 714 22.34 -5.72 -53.59
CA ALA A 714 21.35 -5.08 -52.72
C ALA A 714 20.83 -5.97 -51.58
N ALA A 715 21.13 -7.28 -51.56
CA ALA A 715 20.58 -8.21 -50.57
C ALA A 715 21.16 -8.03 -49.16
N ALA A 716 20.31 -7.73 -48.15
CA ALA A 716 20.63 -7.77 -46.72
C ALA A 716 21.08 -9.18 -46.31
N TYR A 717 20.37 -10.15 -46.83
CA TYR A 717 20.56 -11.58 -46.63
C TYR A 717 19.70 -12.37 -47.61
N TYR A 718 20.11 -13.59 -47.92
CA TYR A 718 19.35 -14.57 -48.69
C TYR A 718 18.52 -15.45 -47.76
N GLN A 719 17.44 -16.02 -48.27
CA GLN A 719 16.69 -17.08 -47.61
C GLN A 719 16.73 -18.34 -48.47
N VAL A 720 16.93 -19.51 -47.87
CA VAL A 720 16.97 -20.81 -48.53
C VAL A 720 15.94 -21.74 -47.90
N ALA A 721 14.97 -22.23 -48.67
CA ALA A 721 13.94 -23.16 -48.22
C ALA A 721 14.14 -24.59 -48.75
N TRP A 722 13.51 -25.60 -48.16
CA TRP A 722 13.58 -26.99 -48.64
C TRP A 722 12.37 -27.86 -48.27
N ALA A 723 12.17 -28.94 -49.03
CA ALA A 723 11.04 -29.86 -48.95
C ALA A 723 11.45 -31.32 -49.30
N VAL A 724 10.61 -32.31 -48.98
CA VAL A 724 10.83 -33.73 -49.39
C VAL A 724 10.08 -34.14 -50.67
N ARG A 725 9.30 -33.22 -51.26
CA ARG A 725 8.60 -33.36 -52.54
C ARG A 725 8.70 -32.05 -53.30
N LYS A 726 8.74 -32.07 -54.64
CA LYS A 726 8.95 -30.86 -55.44
C LYS A 726 7.77 -29.88 -55.35
N ASP A 727 6.58 -30.44 -55.32
CA ASP A 727 5.25 -29.85 -55.38
C ASP A 727 4.58 -29.68 -54.00
N GLY A 728 5.26 -30.07 -52.91
CA GLY A 728 4.76 -29.91 -51.55
C GLY A 728 5.14 -28.58 -50.89
N THR A 729 4.57 -28.31 -49.71
CA THR A 729 4.88 -27.13 -48.89
C THR A 729 6.36 -27.09 -48.49
N TYR A 730 7.04 -25.97 -48.74
CA TYR A 730 8.44 -25.75 -48.36
C TYR A 730 8.53 -25.22 -46.93
N SER A 731 8.09 -26.02 -45.96
CA SER A 731 7.95 -25.65 -44.54
C SER A 731 9.26 -25.60 -43.74
N LYS A 732 10.42 -25.76 -44.39
CA LYS A 732 11.73 -25.53 -43.79
C LYS A 732 12.45 -24.43 -44.56
N SER A 733 13.02 -23.44 -43.87
CA SER A 733 13.91 -22.44 -44.47
C SER A 733 14.92 -21.88 -43.48
N ALA A 734 15.91 -21.13 -43.98
CA ALA A 734 16.98 -20.52 -43.20
C ALA A 734 17.59 -19.30 -43.90
N GLU A 735 18.25 -18.45 -43.12
CA GLU A 735 18.67 -17.08 -43.46
C GLU A 735 20.20 -16.92 -43.55
N ILE A 736 20.69 -16.10 -44.51
CA ILE A 736 22.12 -16.06 -44.91
C ILE A 736 22.58 -14.64 -45.29
N ALA A 737 23.41 -14.00 -44.48
CA ALA A 737 23.87 -12.61 -44.64
C ALA A 737 24.35 -12.17 -46.05
N ALA A 738 24.23 -10.86 -46.33
CA ALA A 738 24.72 -10.15 -47.49
C ALA A 738 26.10 -10.63 -47.98
N GLY A 739 26.30 -10.69 -49.30
CA GLY A 739 27.55 -11.16 -49.91
C GLY A 739 27.81 -12.67 -49.78
N THR A 740 27.10 -13.39 -48.91
CA THR A 740 27.33 -14.82 -48.66
C THR A 740 26.53 -15.67 -49.62
N THR A 741 27.14 -16.00 -50.76
CA THR A 741 26.49 -16.72 -51.87
C THR A 741 26.33 -18.23 -51.65
N SER A 742 26.30 -18.73 -50.41
CA SER A 742 26.17 -20.17 -50.14
C SER A 742 25.59 -20.50 -48.77
N TYR A 743 24.75 -21.53 -48.70
CA TYR A 743 24.16 -22.03 -47.45
C TYR A 743 24.37 -23.53 -47.27
N THR A 744 24.57 -23.97 -46.04
CA THR A 744 24.52 -25.40 -45.68
C THR A 744 23.18 -25.69 -45.01
N ILE A 745 22.27 -26.28 -45.78
CA ILE A 745 20.99 -26.80 -45.30
C ILE A 745 21.27 -27.98 -44.39
N GLU A 746 20.78 -27.93 -43.16
CA GLU A 746 20.98 -28.95 -42.12
C GLU A 746 19.61 -29.63 -41.78
N ASP A 747 19.56 -30.50 -40.77
CA ASP A 747 18.33 -31.15 -40.29
C ASP A 747 17.66 -32.17 -41.25
N LEU A 748 18.46 -32.75 -42.14
CA LEU A 748 18.04 -33.68 -43.19
C LEU A 748 18.21 -35.15 -42.80
N GLU A 749 17.22 -35.98 -43.11
CA GLU A 749 17.24 -37.42 -42.80
C GLU A 749 18.37 -38.17 -43.51
N ILE A 750 19.04 -39.02 -42.73
CA ILE A 750 20.22 -39.75 -43.16
C ILE A 750 19.79 -40.80 -44.18
N GLY A 751 20.26 -40.66 -45.43
CA GLY A 751 19.83 -41.47 -46.57
C GLY A 751 18.58 -40.97 -47.32
N ARG A 752 18.10 -39.74 -47.08
CA ARG A 752 16.91 -39.16 -47.75
C ARG A 752 17.27 -37.99 -48.70
N THR A 753 16.41 -37.75 -49.68
CA THR A 753 16.57 -36.70 -50.72
C THR A 753 15.66 -35.51 -50.46
N TYR A 754 16.14 -34.29 -50.74
CA TYR A 754 15.45 -33.02 -50.49
C TYR A 754 15.51 -32.07 -51.68
N TYR A 755 14.42 -31.36 -51.94
CA TYR A 755 14.27 -30.25 -52.88
C TYR A 755 14.49 -28.90 -52.17
N ILE A 756 14.94 -27.88 -52.87
CA ILE A 756 15.52 -26.64 -52.31
C ILE A 756 14.98 -25.43 -53.09
N LYS A 757 14.77 -24.29 -52.43
CA LYS A 757 14.48 -22.96 -53.00
C LYS A 757 15.38 -21.86 -52.43
N VAL A 758 15.59 -20.75 -53.15
CA VAL A 758 16.44 -19.60 -52.72
C VAL A 758 15.85 -18.25 -53.14
N TRP A 759 15.85 -17.24 -52.27
CA TRP A 759 15.50 -15.83 -52.51
C TRP A 759 16.32 -14.88 -51.62
N TYR A 760 15.99 -13.59 -51.53
CA TYR A 760 16.65 -12.65 -50.59
C TYR A 760 15.70 -11.61 -49.96
N ILE A 761 16.21 -10.98 -48.89
CA ILE A 761 15.69 -9.78 -48.22
C ILE A 761 16.64 -8.61 -48.51
N ASP A 762 16.13 -7.42 -48.81
CA ASP A 762 16.92 -6.25 -49.27
C ASP A 762 17.52 -5.38 -48.14
N THR A 763 18.75 -4.88 -48.34
CA THR A 763 19.59 -4.19 -47.33
C THR A 763 19.03 -2.84 -46.90
N VAL A 764 18.38 -2.12 -47.80
CA VAL A 764 17.94 -0.75 -47.54
C VAL A 764 16.54 -0.74 -46.91
N THR A 765 15.84 -1.87 -46.93
CA THR A 765 14.37 -1.90 -46.81
C THR A 765 13.80 -3.06 -46.00
N GLY A 766 14.51 -4.18 -45.85
CA GLY A 766 14.02 -5.36 -45.13
C GLY A 766 13.02 -6.24 -45.90
N LEU A 767 13.00 -6.18 -47.25
CA LEU A 767 11.90 -6.69 -48.07
C LEU A 767 12.24 -7.87 -48.98
N GLN A 768 11.26 -8.75 -49.26
CA GLN A 768 11.48 -10.06 -49.91
C GLN A 768 11.46 -10.05 -51.45
N SER A 769 12.40 -10.78 -52.05
CA SER A 769 12.53 -11.04 -53.48
C SER A 769 11.80 -12.30 -53.99
N PRO A 770 11.66 -12.48 -55.32
CA PRO A 770 11.28 -13.75 -55.96
C PRO A 770 12.33 -14.89 -55.83
N VAL A 771 11.97 -16.13 -56.23
CA VAL A 771 12.65 -17.40 -55.84
C VAL A 771 13.23 -18.26 -56.99
N SER A 772 14.23 -19.12 -56.69
CA SER A 772 14.89 -20.15 -57.57
C SER A 772 14.89 -21.57 -56.94
N GLU A 773 15.16 -22.71 -57.63
CA GLU A 773 15.00 -24.10 -57.08
C GLU A 773 15.99 -25.26 -57.50
N THR A 774 16.22 -26.33 -56.67
CA THR A 774 17.11 -27.54 -56.92
C THR A 774 16.97 -28.79 -55.93
N ALA A 775 17.85 -29.84 -55.84
CA ALA A 775 17.74 -31.05 -54.90
C ALA A 775 18.97 -32.05 -54.63
N VAL A 776 19.26 -32.61 -53.40
CA VAL A 776 20.40 -33.58 -52.96
C VAL A 776 20.17 -34.51 -51.65
N GLY A 777 21.13 -35.33 -51.09
CA GLY A 777 21.08 -36.30 -49.88
C GLY A 777 22.42 -36.65 -49.03
N VAL A 778 22.45 -37.54 -47.96
CA VAL A 778 23.16 -37.35 -46.60
C VAL A 778 23.84 -38.55 -45.71
N THR A 779 24.69 -38.36 -44.62
CA THR A 779 25.62 -39.35 -43.82
C THR A 779 25.81 -39.42 -42.18
N SER A 780 27.02 -39.54 -41.47
CA SER A 780 27.20 -39.98 -39.97
C SER A 780 28.59 -39.87 -39.10
N PRO A 781 28.75 -40.26 -37.75
CA PRO A 781 29.90 -39.99 -36.75
C PRO A 781 30.62 -41.10 -35.82
N SER A 782 31.54 -40.73 -34.86
CA SER A 782 32.38 -41.63 -33.94
C SER A 782 32.49 -41.29 -32.38
N THR A 783 33.56 -41.69 -31.62
CA THR A 783 33.62 -41.86 -30.11
C THR A 783 34.71 -41.04 -29.33
N PRO A 784 34.43 -40.46 -28.12
CA PRO A 784 35.38 -39.62 -27.31
C PRO A 784 36.03 -40.29 -26.06
N LYS A 785 37.02 -39.60 -25.44
CA LYS A 785 37.71 -39.97 -24.18
C LYS A 785 37.80 -38.78 -23.19
N ILE A 786 37.52 -39.05 -21.91
CA ILE A 786 37.63 -38.08 -20.79
C ILE A 786 39.10 -37.81 -20.42
N THR A 787 39.40 -36.55 -20.08
CA THR A 787 40.74 -36.06 -19.68
C THR A 787 40.81 -35.64 -18.21
N SER A 788 39.75 -35.11 -17.61
CA SER A 788 39.71 -34.78 -16.17
C SER A 788 38.30 -34.67 -15.59
N ALA A 789 38.18 -34.76 -14.27
CA ALA A 789 36.96 -34.51 -13.50
C ALA A 789 37.30 -33.91 -12.12
N ALA A 790 36.65 -32.82 -11.75
CA ALA A 790 36.82 -32.16 -10.46
C ALA A 790 35.48 -31.69 -9.89
N GLY A 791 35.26 -31.90 -8.60
CA GLY A 791 34.10 -31.35 -7.90
C GLY A 791 34.21 -29.83 -7.78
N VAL A 792 33.12 -29.13 -8.07
CA VAL A 792 33.08 -27.67 -7.91
C VAL A 792 32.76 -27.35 -6.45
N HIS A 793 33.43 -26.35 -5.89
CA HIS A 793 33.08 -25.84 -4.57
C HIS A 793 31.65 -25.26 -4.57
N THR A 794 31.13 -25.03 -3.36
CA THR A 794 29.83 -24.39 -3.04
C THR A 794 28.56 -25.05 -3.60
N THR A 795 28.67 -26.02 -4.50
CA THR A 795 27.56 -26.60 -5.27
C THR A 795 27.61 -28.12 -5.31
N ASN A 796 26.47 -28.76 -5.56
CA ASN A 796 26.38 -30.17 -5.89
C ASN A 796 26.73 -30.43 -7.37
N SER A 797 27.90 -29.95 -7.81
CA SER A 797 28.31 -30.05 -9.22
C SER A 797 29.75 -30.48 -9.43
N ALA A 798 30.06 -30.92 -10.65
CA ALA A 798 31.39 -31.40 -11.05
C ALA A 798 31.74 -30.95 -12.48
N LEU A 799 32.93 -30.36 -12.66
CA LEU A 799 33.48 -30.01 -13.97
C LEU A 799 34.21 -31.21 -14.56
N ILE A 800 33.72 -31.71 -15.70
CA ILE A 800 34.28 -32.84 -16.47
C ILE A 800 34.83 -32.30 -17.79
N LYS A 801 35.95 -32.86 -18.29
CA LYS A 801 36.57 -32.49 -19.58
C LYS A 801 36.94 -33.71 -20.42
N TRP A 802 36.92 -33.60 -21.75
CA TRP A 802 37.21 -34.68 -22.72
C TRP A 802 37.87 -34.14 -24.00
N ASN A 803 38.32 -35.03 -24.90
CA ASN A 803 38.82 -34.64 -26.21
C ASN A 803 37.70 -34.46 -27.25
N GLU A 804 37.97 -33.62 -28.24
CA GLU A 804 37.10 -33.39 -29.39
C GLU A 804 37.05 -34.59 -30.35
N VAL A 805 35.93 -34.78 -31.05
CA VAL A 805 35.68 -35.83 -32.05
C VAL A 805 35.29 -35.20 -33.38
N SER A 806 36.02 -35.52 -34.45
CA SER A 806 35.90 -34.83 -35.75
C SER A 806 34.48 -34.82 -36.32
N GLY A 807 33.95 -33.60 -36.48
CA GLY A 807 32.62 -33.31 -36.99
C GLY A 807 31.46 -33.84 -36.14
N ALA A 808 31.67 -34.21 -34.88
CA ALA A 808 30.56 -34.37 -33.95
C ALA A 808 29.88 -33.00 -33.74
N THR A 809 28.55 -32.94 -33.79
CA THR A 809 27.78 -31.72 -33.47
C THR A 809 27.43 -31.64 -31.98
N GLY A 810 27.73 -32.69 -31.20
CA GLY A 810 27.86 -32.57 -29.77
C GLY A 810 28.17 -33.84 -28.99
N TYR A 811 28.05 -33.74 -27.67
CA TYR A 811 28.32 -34.81 -26.72
C TYR A 811 27.19 -34.96 -25.70
N GLN A 812 27.02 -36.17 -25.19
CA GLN A 812 26.16 -36.47 -24.05
C GLN A 812 27.01 -36.91 -22.86
N VAL A 813 26.88 -36.22 -21.74
CA VAL A 813 27.57 -36.52 -20.47
C VAL A 813 26.61 -37.27 -19.55
N TYR A 814 27.07 -38.40 -19.01
CA TYR A 814 26.28 -39.25 -18.13
C TYR A 814 26.95 -39.32 -16.75
N ALA A 815 26.17 -39.09 -15.69
CA ALA A 815 26.66 -39.15 -14.31
C ALA A 815 25.96 -40.24 -13.50
N TYR A 816 26.73 -40.90 -12.64
CA TYR A 816 26.35 -42.09 -11.88
C TYR A 816 26.77 -41.97 -10.42
N THR A 817 26.02 -42.62 -9.53
CA THR A 817 26.48 -42.98 -8.18
C THR A 817 26.74 -44.48 -8.12
N LYS A 818 27.75 -44.91 -7.37
CA LYS A 818 28.13 -46.32 -7.24
C LYS A 818 27.80 -46.86 -5.86
N SER A 819 27.21 -48.05 -5.79
CA SER A 819 27.04 -48.83 -4.56
C SER A 819 27.50 -50.26 -4.80
N GLY A 820 28.42 -50.76 -3.97
CA GLY A 820 29.13 -52.01 -4.24
C GLY A 820 29.82 -51.98 -5.60
N THR A 821 29.49 -52.93 -6.47
CA THR A 821 29.93 -52.99 -7.87
C THR A 821 29.06 -52.20 -8.85
N THR A 822 27.80 -51.91 -8.48
CA THR A 822 26.76 -51.38 -9.38
C THR A 822 26.85 -49.87 -9.55
N TYR A 823 26.70 -49.39 -10.79
CA TYR A 823 26.60 -47.96 -11.14
C TYR A 823 25.14 -47.60 -11.45
N THR A 824 24.51 -46.83 -10.56
CA THR A 824 23.17 -46.28 -10.77
C THR A 824 23.29 -44.95 -11.52
N GLN A 825 22.66 -44.85 -12.70
CA GLN A 825 22.61 -43.58 -13.43
C GLN A 825 21.81 -42.56 -12.62
N ARG A 826 22.34 -41.35 -12.49
CA ARG A 826 21.65 -40.22 -11.85
C ARG A 826 21.09 -39.25 -12.87
N MET A 827 21.81 -39.02 -13.97
CA MET A 827 21.40 -38.14 -15.04
C MET A 827 22.18 -38.44 -16.32
N SER A 828 21.60 -38.04 -17.45
CA SER A 828 22.27 -37.95 -18.74
C SER A 828 21.89 -36.62 -19.35
N THR A 829 22.87 -35.76 -19.58
CA THR A 829 22.69 -34.40 -20.07
C THR A 829 23.37 -34.27 -21.41
N ASP A 830 22.60 -33.81 -22.39
CA ASP A 830 23.16 -33.35 -23.65
C ASP A 830 23.85 -32.00 -23.45
N VAL A 831 25.01 -31.78 -24.07
CA VAL A 831 25.85 -30.61 -23.81
C VAL A 831 26.30 -29.86 -25.07
N GLY A 832 25.85 -30.28 -26.26
CA GLY A 832 26.32 -29.70 -27.53
C GLY A 832 27.81 -29.96 -27.79
N ASN A 833 28.41 -29.24 -28.75
CA ASN A 833 29.82 -29.43 -29.14
C ASN A 833 30.82 -28.74 -28.19
N VAL A 834 30.75 -29.06 -26.90
CA VAL A 834 31.73 -28.61 -25.89
C VAL A 834 32.68 -29.74 -25.52
N THR A 835 33.93 -29.42 -25.18
CA THR A 835 34.91 -30.37 -24.64
C THR A 835 34.96 -30.41 -23.10
N GLN A 836 34.05 -29.67 -22.44
CA GLN A 836 33.91 -29.64 -20.98
C GLN A 836 32.50 -29.25 -20.54
N LYS A 837 32.03 -29.76 -19.39
CA LYS A 837 30.74 -29.36 -18.77
C LYS A 837 30.83 -29.42 -17.25
N THR A 838 30.28 -28.40 -16.59
CA THR A 838 29.87 -28.48 -15.18
C THR A 838 28.53 -29.19 -15.08
N VAL A 839 28.53 -30.41 -14.55
CA VAL A 839 27.34 -31.24 -14.33
C VAL A 839 26.77 -30.90 -12.96
N THR A 840 25.61 -30.23 -12.93
CA THR A 840 24.87 -29.80 -11.73
C THR A 840 23.84 -30.84 -11.27
N GLY A 841 23.12 -30.60 -10.17
CA GLY A 841 22.01 -31.47 -9.75
C GLY A 841 22.41 -32.82 -9.17
N LEU A 842 23.71 -33.05 -8.91
CA LEU A 842 24.20 -34.30 -8.33
C LEU A 842 23.78 -34.42 -6.85
N PRO A 843 23.89 -35.60 -6.22
CA PRO A 843 23.73 -35.70 -4.77
C PRO A 843 24.81 -34.89 -4.04
N TYR A 844 24.43 -34.09 -3.04
CA TYR A 844 25.37 -33.42 -2.13
C TYR A 844 26.19 -34.45 -1.36
N GLY A 845 27.47 -34.12 -1.09
CA GLY A 845 28.33 -34.94 -0.24
C GLY A 845 28.55 -36.36 -0.75
N ALA A 846 28.61 -36.56 -2.07
CA ALA A 846 28.68 -37.87 -2.71
C ALA A 846 29.99 -38.08 -3.50
N THR A 847 30.17 -39.29 -4.00
CA THR A 847 31.20 -39.64 -4.98
C THR A 847 30.50 -40.01 -6.29
N CYS A 848 30.68 -39.19 -7.31
CA CYS A 848 30.02 -39.32 -8.61
C CYS A 848 31.01 -39.84 -9.66
N TYR A 849 30.48 -40.58 -10.63
CA TYR A 849 31.23 -41.20 -11.72
C TYR A 849 30.67 -40.74 -13.06
N PHE A 850 31.52 -40.52 -14.06
CA PHE A 850 31.13 -39.86 -15.32
C PHE A 850 31.66 -40.60 -16.55
N ARG A 851 30.85 -40.67 -17.62
CA ARG A 851 31.24 -41.10 -18.97
C ARG A 851 30.61 -40.18 -20.03
N VAL A 852 31.20 -40.08 -21.20
CA VAL A 852 30.74 -39.21 -22.32
C VAL A 852 30.62 -40.02 -23.61
N ARG A 853 29.66 -39.69 -24.47
CA ARG A 853 29.64 -40.12 -25.89
C ARG A 853 29.46 -38.92 -26.81
N ALA A 854 29.98 -39.01 -28.04
CA ALA A 854 29.80 -37.99 -29.08
C ALA A 854 28.63 -38.37 -30.00
N TYR A 855 28.11 -37.41 -30.77
CA TYR A 855 27.03 -37.64 -31.71
C TYR A 855 27.08 -36.66 -32.90
N ARG A 856 26.32 -36.96 -33.96
CA ARG A 856 25.84 -35.98 -34.95
C ARG A 856 24.33 -35.93 -34.87
N ALA A 857 23.83 -34.81 -34.38
CA ALA A 857 22.43 -34.42 -34.34
C ALA A 857 22.30 -33.13 -35.11
N ASP A 858 21.16 -32.99 -35.72
CA ASP A 858 20.76 -31.90 -36.60
C ASP A 858 19.24 -31.94 -36.38
N GLY A 859 18.75 -31.02 -35.56
CA GLY A 859 17.40 -31.05 -34.99
C GLY A 859 17.13 -32.27 -34.12
N SER A 860 15.89 -32.75 -34.18
CA SER A 860 15.35 -33.82 -33.32
C SER A 860 15.97 -35.22 -33.51
N HIS A 861 16.82 -35.42 -34.51
CA HIS A 861 17.37 -36.72 -34.88
C HIS A 861 18.88 -36.78 -34.61
N ARG A 862 19.32 -37.76 -33.80
CA ARG A 862 20.69 -37.86 -33.29
C ARG A 862 21.33 -39.23 -33.53
N ALA A 863 22.30 -39.30 -34.43
CA ALA A 863 23.19 -40.45 -34.62
C ALA A 863 24.31 -40.44 -33.56
N THR A 864 24.29 -41.36 -32.60
CA THR A 864 25.24 -41.39 -31.48
C THR A 864 26.38 -42.38 -31.67
N GLY A 865 27.62 -41.95 -31.38
CA GLY A 865 28.77 -42.82 -31.22
C GLY A 865 28.80 -43.57 -29.88
N GLY A 866 29.92 -44.24 -29.62
CA GLY A 866 30.14 -45.05 -28.41
C GLY A 866 30.45 -44.24 -27.15
N TYR A 867 30.40 -44.92 -26.00
CA TYR A 867 30.68 -44.34 -24.68
C TYR A 867 32.16 -44.43 -24.30
N SER A 868 32.66 -43.42 -23.58
CA SER A 868 33.96 -43.44 -22.91
C SER A 868 33.99 -44.37 -21.69
N SER A 869 35.19 -44.62 -21.18
CA SER A 869 35.41 -45.14 -19.82
C SER A 869 34.94 -44.17 -18.72
N TYR A 870 34.83 -44.67 -17.49
CA TYR A 870 34.43 -43.90 -16.31
C TYR A 870 35.62 -43.16 -15.65
N ILE A 871 35.35 -41.94 -15.16
CA ILE A 871 36.18 -41.21 -14.17
C ILE A 871 35.35 -40.91 -12.91
N SER A 872 35.96 -40.48 -11.78
CA SER A 872 35.20 -40.08 -10.58
C SER A 872 35.75 -38.85 -9.86
N CYS A 873 34.86 -38.14 -9.16
CA CYS A 873 35.20 -37.06 -8.23
C CYS A 873 34.13 -36.92 -7.13
N GLY A 874 34.40 -36.08 -6.12
CA GLY A 874 33.42 -35.72 -5.08
C GLY A 874 32.54 -34.54 -5.47
N THR A 875 31.40 -34.38 -4.79
CA THR A 875 30.59 -33.14 -4.78
C THR A 875 30.76 -32.40 -3.45
N ALA A 876 30.41 -31.11 -3.38
CA ALA A 876 30.37 -30.41 -2.10
C ALA A 876 29.29 -31.04 -1.17
N PRO A 877 29.52 -31.11 0.15
CA PRO A 877 28.46 -31.41 1.12
C PRO A 877 27.38 -30.33 1.15
N VAL A 878 26.26 -30.61 1.83
CA VAL A 878 25.21 -29.63 2.07
C VAL A 878 25.78 -28.41 2.83
N LYS A 879 25.31 -27.20 2.51
CA LYS A 879 25.62 -25.99 3.28
C LYS A 879 25.04 -26.14 4.70
N THR A 880 25.90 -26.26 5.71
CA THR A 880 25.49 -26.35 7.12
C THR A 880 24.75 -25.08 7.58
N SER A 881 23.78 -25.20 8.49
CA SER A 881 23.03 -24.06 9.05
C SER A 881 23.40 -23.82 10.52
N ILE A 882 23.55 -22.56 10.92
CA ILE A 882 23.82 -22.21 12.32
C ILE A 882 22.55 -22.44 13.15
N THR A 883 22.66 -23.24 14.22
CA THR A 883 21.55 -23.58 15.12
C THR A 883 21.55 -22.76 16.41
N GLY A 884 22.64 -22.04 16.69
CA GLY A 884 22.65 -21.02 17.74
C GLY A 884 24.04 -20.58 18.18
N VAL A 885 24.12 -19.38 18.76
CA VAL A 885 25.35 -18.81 19.31
C VAL A 885 25.20 -18.64 20.82
N LYS A 886 26.09 -19.28 21.59
CA LYS A 886 26.13 -19.21 23.07
C LYS A 886 27.24 -18.26 23.51
N ASN A 887 26.82 -17.06 23.89
CA ASN A 887 27.65 -15.96 24.39
C ASN A 887 28.12 -16.23 25.83
N GLY A 888 29.40 -15.95 26.15
CA GLY A 888 29.97 -16.24 27.47
C GLY A 888 31.13 -15.33 27.88
N SER A 889 31.64 -15.50 29.11
CA SER A 889 32.76 -14.70 29.63
C SER A 889 34.06 -15.12 28.95
N GLY A 890 34.65 -14.20 28.18
CA GLY A 890 35.88 -14.44 27.40
C GLY A 890 35.79 -15.55 26.35
N GLN A 891 34.58 -15.99 25.99
CA GLN A 891 34.34 -17.10 25.07
C GLN A 891 33.03 -16.94 24.29
N VAL A 892 32.98 -17.51 23.08
CA VAL A 892 31.77 -17.70 22.29
C VAL A 892 31.75 -19.13 21.77
N THR A 893 30.59 -19.80 21.85
CA THR A 893 30.38 -21.13 21.25
C THR A 893 29.35 -21.04 20.13
N VAL A 894 29.76 -21.36 18.91
CA VAL A 894 28.86 -21.48 17.75
C VAL A 894 28.43 -22.94 17.62
N ASN A 895 27.16 -23.17 17.29
CA ASN A 895 26.56 -24.49 17.11
C ASN A 895 25.86 -24.50 15.73
N TRP A 896 25.87 -25.64 15.04
CA TRP A 896 25.30 -25.79 13.70
C TRP A 896 24.69 -27.18 13.48
N LYS A 897 23.85 -27.31 12.44
CA LYS A 897 23.27 -28.59 12.02
C LYS A 897 24.30 -29.38 11.22
N ASP A 898 24.38 -30.67 11.50
CA ASP A 898 25.30 -31.57 10.80
C ASP A 898 24.99 -31.64 9.29
N SER A 899 26.03 -31.81 8.46
CA SER A 899 25.99 -31.61 7.01
C SER A 899 26.25 -32.93 6.29
N SER A 900 25.20 -33.60 5.83
CA SER A 900 25.31 -34.93 5.24
C SER A 900 26.37 -35.06 4.13
N GLY A 901 27.18 -36.12 4.25
CA GLY A 901 28.17 -36.53 3.26
C GLY A 901 29.48 -35.74 3.28
N GLU A 902 29.76 -35.01 4.36
CA GLU A 902 31.05 -34.38 4.59
C GLU A 902 32.14 -35.39 4.99
N SER A 903 33.37 -34.90 5.05
CA SER A 903 34.51 -35.64 5.61
C SER A 903 35.08 -34.93 6.84
N LYS A 904 35.03 -33.59 6.83
CA LYS A 904 35.50 -32.69 7.90
C LYS A 904 34.82 -31.31 7.76
N TYR A 905 34.95 -30.48 8.79
CA TYR A 905 34.58 -29.06 8.74
C TYR A 905 35.81 -28.15 8.71
N GLN A 906 35.64 -26.93 8.22
CA GLN A 906 36.60 -25.83 8.30
C GLN A 906 35.92 -24.62 8.96
N ILE A 907 36.53 -24.07 10.02
CA ILE A 907 36.08 -22.84 10.68
C ILE A 907 37.21 -21.80 10.77
N GLN A 908 36.84 -20.53 10.59
CA GLN A 908 37.71 -19.37 10.81
C GLN A 908 37.00 -18.35 11.71
N TYR A 909 37.76 -17.51 12.42
CA TYR A 909 37.21 -16.46 13.26
C TYR A 909 38.01 -15.14 13.16
N ARG A 910 37.40 -14.03 13.59
CA ARG A 910 38.02 -12.70 13.67
C ARG A 910 37.36 -11.81 14.73
N THR A 911 38.10 -10.87 15.30
CA THR A 911 37.68 -10.02 16.43
C THR A 911 37.09 -8.65 16.04
N SER A 912 37.14 -8.28 14.76
CA SER A 912 36.41 -7.15 14.17
C SER A 912 35.93 -7.50 12.76
N ALA A 913 34.96 -6.74 12.23
CA ALA A 913 34.46 -6.90 10.87
C ALA A 913 35.49 -6.54 9.77
N SER A 914 36.52 -5.77 10.12
CA SER A 914 37.62 -5.37 9.23
C SER A 914 38.87 -6.25 9.35
N ALA A 915 39.00 -7.05 10.42
CA ALA A 915 40.14 -7.93 10.62
C ALA A 915 40.19 -9.07 9.59
N ARG A 916 41.41 -9.46 9.21
CA ARG A 916 41.66 -10.69 8.44
C ARG A 916 41.19 -11.91 9.24
N TRP A 917 40.65 -12.91 8.54
CA TRP A 917 40.27 -14.19 9.13
C TRP A 917 41.48 -14.94 9.69
N SER A 918 41.28 -15.67 10.80
CA SER A 918 42.28 -16.58 11.35
C SER A 918 42.72 -17.65 10.35
N SER A 919 43.87 -18.29 10.60
CA SER A 919 44.18 -19.59 10.00
C SER A 919 42.99 -20.55 10.16
N THR A 920 42.75 -21.38 9.14
CA THR A 920 41.64 -22.35 9.12
C THR A 920 41.84 -23.43 10.18
N VAL A 921 40.87 -23.60 11.06
CA VAL A 921 40.80 -24.73 11.98
C VAL A 921 39.95 -25.82 11.32
N THR A 922 40.53 -27.01 11.17
CA THR A 922 39.84 -28.18 10.62
C THR A 922 39.29 -29.04 11.77
N LEU A 923 38.00 -29.38 11.69
CA LEU A 923 37.30 -30.23 12.68
C LEU A 923 36.92 -31.58 12.06
N ALA A 924 36.63 -32.59 12.88
CA ALA A 924 36.21 -33.91 12.39
C ALA A 924 34.81 -33.90 11.76
N ALA A 925 34.46 -34.97 11.03
CA ALA A 925 33.07 -35.24 10.65
C ALA A 925 32.15 -35.32 11.88
N ASN A 926 30.85 -35.06 11.71
CA ASN A 926 29.83 -35.03 12.77
C ASN A 926 30.08 -33.96 13.86
N THR A 927 31.05 -33.04 13.69
CA THR A 927 31.29 -31.98 14.67
C THR A 927 30.23 -30.90 14.50
N VAL A 928 29.39 -30.67 15.51
CA VAL A 928 28.25 -29.73 15.49
C VAL A 928 28.45 -28.45 16.33
N SER A 929 29.62 -28.25 16.94
CA SER A 929 29.92 -27.01 17.67
C SER A 929 31.42 -26.67 17.73
N TYR A 930 31.72 -25.38 17.91
CA TYR A 930 33.07 -24.86 18.15
C TYR A 930 33.04 -23.74 19.19
N ARG A 931 33.90 -23.86 20.19
CA ARG A 931 34.10 -22.84 21.23
C ARG A 931 35.44 -22.13 21.03
N LYS A 932 35.40 -20.82 20.79
CA LYS A 932 36.57 -19.96 20.87
C LYS A 932 36.66 -19.36 22.27
N THR A 933 37.77 -19.62 22.95
CA THR A 933 38.15 -19.04 24.26
C THR A 933 39.26 -17.99 24.09
N GLY A 934 39.60 -17.29 25.18
CA GLY A 934 40.67 -16.27 25.19
C GLY A 934 40.28 -14.96 24.49
N LEU A 935 38.99 -14.69 24.37
CA LEU A 935 38.46 -13.43 23.84
C LEU A 935 38.42 -12.37 24.95
N LYS A 936 38.57 -11.09 24.60
CA LYS A 936 38.39 -9.97 25.54
C LYS A 936 36.93 -9.95 26.02
N GLN A 937 36.65 -9.59 27.28
CA GLN A 937 35.27 -9.36 27.72
C GLN A 937 34.67 -8.12 27.03
N GLY A 938 33.36 -8.15 26.75
CA GLY A 938 32.66 -7.06 26.07
C GLY A 938 33.15 -6.78 24.64
N SER A 939 33.51 -7.82 23.86
CA SER A 939 33.92 -7.73 22.46
C SER A 939 33.06 -8.59 21.53
N THR A 940 33.13 -8.33 20.22
CA THR A 940 32.51 -9.20 19.19
C THR A 940 33.53 -10.27 18.75
N CYS A 941 33.04 -11.44 18.36
CA CYS A 941 33.81 -12.42 17.61
C CYS A 941 32.95 -12.92 16.45
N TYR A 942 33.44 -12.72 15.23
CA TYR A 942 32.81 -13.20 14.00
C TYR A 942 33.41 -14.56 13.66
N PHE A 943 32.60 -15.43 13.07
CA PHE A 943 32.93 -16.80 12.69
C PHE A 943 32.44 -17.04 11.28
N ARG A 944 33.16 -17.88 10.54
CA ARG A 944 32.62 -18.52 9.34
C ARG A 944 32.99 -19.98 9.30
N ILE A 945 32.02 -20.82 8.95
CA ILE A 945 32.17 -22.27 8.88
C ILE A 945 31.69 -22.83 7.54
N ARG A 946 32.32 -23.91 7.09
CA ARG A 946 31.83 -24.74 5.97
C ARG A 946 32.18 -26.21 6.21
N SER A 947 31.34 -27.09 5.67
CA SER A 947 31.64 -28.51 5.53
C SER A 947 32.49 -28.77 4.28
N TYR A 948 33.29 -29.84 4.27
CA TYR A 948 33.96 -30.29 3.04
C TYR A 948 34.12 -31.80 2.97
N ARG A 949 34.14 -32.33 1.75
CA ARG A 949 34.35 -33.74 1.43
C ARG A 949 35.71 -33.94 0.78
N THR A 950 36.38 -35.05 1.07
CA THR A 950 37.62 -35.46 0.38
C THR A 950 37.36 -36.67 -0.51
N VAL A 951 37.68 -36.57 -1.80
CA VAL A 951 37.63 -37.69 -2.76
C VAL A 951 38.87 -37.62 -3.64
N ASN A 952 39.57 -38.74 -3.84
CA ASN A 952 40.80 -38.82 -4.63
C ASN A 952 41.85 -37.75 -4.22
N SER A 953 41.98 -37.53 -2.90
CA SER A 953 42.80 -36.47 -2.27
C SER A 953 42.42 -35.00 -2.59
N VAL A 954 41.36 -34.76 -3.36
CA VAL A 954 40.80 -33.42 -3.63
C VAL A 954 39.73 -33.07 -2.61
N ASN A 955 39.79 -31.85 -2.06
CA ASN A 955 38.82 -31.34 -1.09
C ASN A 955 37.78 -30.45 -1.77
N VAL A 956 36.50 -30.83 -1.70
CA VAL A 956 35.38 -30.07 -2.25
C VAL A 956 34.55 -29.52 -1.08
N CYS A 957 34.44 -28.20 -0.98
CA CYS A 957 33.84 -27.52 0.19
C CYS A 957 32.50 -26.87 -0.14
N SER A 958 31.57 -26.86 0.82
CA SER A 958 30.35 -26.06 0.73
C SER A 958 30.63 -24.56 0.90
N SER A 959 29.60 -23.71 0.70
CA SER A 959 29.69 -22.27 0.97
C SER A 959 30.01 -21.97 2.43
N TRP A 960 30.77 -20.90 2.68
CA TRP A 960 30.89 -20.35 4.01
C TRP A 960 29.51 -19.91 4.54
N VAL A 961 29.26 -20.17 5.81
CA VAL A 961 28.14 -19.63 6.58
C VAL A 961 28.74 -18.78 7.68
N GLU A 962 28.46 -17.48 7.65
CA GLU A 962 29.00 -16.52 8.61
C GLU A 962 28.01 -16.28 9.76
N THR A 963 28.54 -16.02 10.95
CA THR A 963 27.78 -15.63 12.13
C THR A 963 28.68 -14.86 13.10
N TYR A 964 28.12 -14.30 14.16
CA TYR A 964 28.89 -13.62 15.18
C TYR A 964 28.28 -13.84 16.55
N GLY A 965 29.10 -13.68 17.58
CA GLY A 965 28.67 -13.64 18.98
C GLY A 965 29.38 -12.53 19.73
N VAL A 966 28.91 -12.27 20.94
CA VAL A 966 29.48 -11.27 21.84
C VAL A 966 29.97 -11.96 23.11
N THR A 967 31.17 -11.62 23.57
CA THR A 967 31.56 -11.99 24.94
C THR A 967 30.75 -11.14 25.90
N VAL A 968 30.29 -11.74 27.00
CA VAL A 968 29.54 -10.98 28.00
C VAL A 968 30.49 -9.97 28.69
N PRO A 969 29.99 -8.80 29.10
CA PRO A 969 30.75 -7.90 29.96
C PRO A 969 31.07 -8.55 31.31
N GLY A 970 32.09 -8.01 32.00
CA GLY A 970 32.37 -8.37 33.39
C GLY A 970 31.22 -8.02 34.35
N THR A 971 31.30 -8.50 35.59
CA THR A 971 30.30 -8.18 36.62
C THR A 971 30.42 -6.71 37.04
N PRO A 972 29.35 -5.90 36.96
CA PRO A 972 29.34 -4.56 37.58
C PRO A 972 29.28 -4.65 39.10
N THR A 973 29.94 -3.71 39.79
CA THR A 973 29.92 -3.61 41.26
C THR A 973 29.16 -2.35 41.67
N ILE A 974 28.10 -2.48 42.47
CA ILE A 974 27.42 -1.33 43.08
C ILE A 974 28.40 -0.66 44.05
N SER A 975 28.74 0.60 43.79
CA SER A 975 29.68 1.40 44.59
C SER A 975 28.98 2.19 45.69
N SER A 976 27.70 2.57 45.50
CA SER A 976 26.85 3.10 46.56
C SER A 976 25.36 2.87 46.30
N ALA A 977 24.60 2.81 47.39
CA ALA A 977 23.13 2.80 47.38
C ALA A 977 22.62 3.69 48.53
N ALA A 978 21.94 4.77 48.19
CA ALA A 978 21.48 5.78 49.15
C ALA A 978 19.97 6.00 48.99
N GLY A 979 19.20 5.71 50.04
CA GLY A 979 17.76 5.97 50.05
C GLY A 979 17.41 7.41 50.38
N GLY A 980 16.26 7.86 49.88
CA GLY A 980 15.61 9.12 50.21
C GLY A 980 14.11 8.92 50.44
N SER A 981 13.33 10.01 50.40
CA SER A 981 11.87 9.93 50.41
C SER A 981 11.37 9.27 49.13
N ALA A 982 10.65 8.16 49.26
CA ALA A 982 10.08 7.35 48.18
C ALA A 982 11.07 6.92 47.05
N GLN A 983 12.39 6.96 47.29
CA GLN A 983 13.38 6.67 46.25
C GLN A 983 14.70 6.10 46.78
N ALA A 984 15.52 5.56 45.87
CA ALA A 984 16.91 5.17 46.13
C ALA A 984 17.82 5.51 44.95
N VAL A 985 18.93 6.22 45.20
CA VAL A 985 19.98 6.52 44.22
C VAL A 985 21.04 5.42 44.28
N LEU A 986 21.39 4.86 43.13
CA LEU A 986 22.39 3.80 42.98
C LEU A 986 23.52 4.26 42.07
N ASN A 987 24.75 3.87 42.39
CA ASN A 987 25.93 4.04 41.54
C ASN A 987 26.68 2.71 41.41
N TRP A 988 27.33 2.46 40.28
CA TRP A 988 28.16 1.26 40.06
C TRP A 988 29.41 1.54 39.22
N THR A 989 30.32 0.57 39.17
CA THR A 989 31.54 0.65 38.36
C THR A 989 31.26 0.49 36.86
N LYS A 990 31.93 1.30 36.03
CA LYS A 990 31.83 1.20 34.56
C LYS A 990 32.40 -0.13 34.08
N THR A 991 31.59 -0.93 33.40
CA THR A 991 31.99 -2.23 32.86
C THR A 991 32.49 -2.11 31.42
N THR A 992 33.71 -2.57 31.16
CA THR A 992 34.34 -2.54 29.83
C THR A 992 33.49 -3.29 28.79
N GLY A 993 33.14 -2.58 27.71
CA GLY A 993 32.40 -3.14 26.56
C GLY A 993 30.91 -3.41 26.81
N ALA A 994 30.33 -2.90 27.89
CA ALA A 994 28.87 -2.91 28.08
C ALA A 994 28.16 -1.86 27.20
N THR A 995 27.03 -2.24 26.62
CA THR A 995 26.07 -1.38 25.87
C THR A 995 24.90 -0.92 26.76
N GLY A 996 25.04 -1.06 28.10
CA GLY A 996 24.04 -0.66 29.09
C GLY A 996 23.92 -1.67 30.24
N TYR A 997 22.97 -1.40 31.13
CA TYR A 997 22.74 -2.13 32.38
C TYR A 997 21.24 -2.41 32.62
N GLN A 998 20.98 -3.36 33.52
CA GLN A 998 19.69 -3.52 34.19
C GLN A 998 19.88 -3.57 35.70
N VAL A 999 19.13 -2.73 36.42
CA VAL A 999 19.00 -2.73 37.88
C VAL A 999 17.74 -3.52 38.24
N TYR A 1000 17.86 -4.47 39.15
CA TYR A 1000 16.74 -5.23 39.69
C TYR A 1000 16.50 -4.83 41.15
N VAL A 1001 15.25 -4.52 41.47
CA VAL A 1001 14.81 -4.06 42.79
C VAL A 1001 14.09 -5.19 43.52
N TYR A 1002 14.41 -5.41 44.79
CA TYR A 1002 13.84 -6.48 45.61
C TYR A 1002 13.44 -5.97 47.01
N THR A 1003 12.40 -6.58 47.58
CA THR A 1003 12.16 -6.62 49.04
C THR A 1003 12.57 -7.99 49.57
N LYS A 1004 13.02 -8.09 50.82
CA LYS A 1004 13.41 -9.38 51.44
C LYS A 1004 12.51 -9.71 52.64
N SER A 1005 12.01 -10.94 52.71
CA SER A 1005 11.34 -11.50 53.88
C SER A 1005 12.00 -12.83 54.27
N GLY A 1006 12.42 -12.97 55.52
CA GLY A 1006 13.29 -14.07 55.95
C GLY A 1006 14.54 -14.18 55.08
N ASN A 1007 14.69 -15.31 54.37
CA ASN A 1007 15.74 -15.55 53.38
C ASN A 1007 15.33 -15.31 51.92
N THR A 1008 14.06 -15.05 51.65
CA THR A 1008 13.49 -14.93 50.30
C THR A 1008 13.54 -13.49 49.80
N TYR A 1009 13.98 -13.31 48.54
CA TYR A 1009 14.02 -12.01 47.85
C TYR A 1009 12.89 -11.93 46.80
N THR A 1010 11.90 -11.09 47.05
CA THR A 1010 10.78 -10.83 46.13
C THR A 1010 11.14 -9.70 45.18
N LYS A 1011 11.19 -9.97 43.86
CA LYS A 1011 11.42 -8.95 42.82
C LYS A 1011 10.25 -7.96 42.82
N LYS A 1012 10.53 -6.67 42.82
CA LYS A 1012 9.54 -5.59 42.72
C LYS A 1012 9.54 -4.91 41.35
N SER A 1013 10.71 -4.58 40.80
CA SER A 1013 10.82 -3.97 39.47
C SER A 1013 12.16 -4.29 38.78
N THR A 1014 12.29 -3.90 37.53
CA THR A 1014 13.54 -4.00 36.75
C THR A 1014 13.67 -2.76 35.89
N ILE A 1015 14.71 -1.97 36.13
CA ILE A 1015 14.97 -0.69 35.47
C ILE A 1015 16.10 -0.89 34.46
N ARG A 1016 15.90 -0.45 33.22
CA ARG A 1016 16.91 -0.46 32.17
C ARG A 1016 17.66 0.87 32.15
N VAL A 1017 18.97 0.81 31.97
CA VAL A 1017 19.86 1.98 31.95
C VAL A 1017 20.73 1.87 30.71
N ASN A 1018 20.36 2.58 29.64
CA ASN A 1018 20.98 2.43 28.32
C ASN A 1018 22.41 3.00 28.27
N SER A 1019 22.69 4.06 29.03
CA SER A 1019 24.00 4.70 29.17
C SER A 1019 24.23 5.16 30.62
N GLY A 1020 25.47 5.54 30.97
CA GLY A 1020 25.84 5.94 32.33
C GLY A 1020 26.06 4.78 33.30
N THR A 1021 26.30 5.11 34.58
CA THR A 1021 26.63 4.14 35.66
C THR A 1021 25.93 4.47 36.99
N ALA A 1022 24.79 5.14 36.91
CA ALA A 1022 23.96 5.51 38.05
C ALA A 1022 22.47 5.48 37.64
N THR A 1023 21.57 5.38 38.62
CA THR A 1023 20.12 5.59 38.41
C THR A 1023 19.40 5.93 39.71
N THR A 1024 18.26 6.61 39.61
CA THR A 1024 17.36 6.89 40.74
C THR A 1024 16.10 6.05 40.61
N VAL A 1025 15.98 5.06 41.50
CA VAL A 1025 14.80 4.22 41.64
C VAL A 1025 13.72 5.02 42.37
N LYS A 1026 12.71 5.53 41.65
CA LYS A 1026 11.55 6.26 42.21
C LYS A 1026 10.44 5.28 42.69
N SER A 1027 9.35 5.83 43.22
CA SER A 1027 8.10 5.12 43.58
C SER A 1027 8.28 3.93 44.55
N LEU A 1028 9.23 4.07 45.48
CA LEU A 1028 9.47 3.11 46.55
C LEU A 1028 8.63 3.46 47.79
N SER A 1029 8.22 2.46 48.57
CA SER A 1029 7.56 2.68 49.85
C SER A 1029 8.53 3.32 50.85
N ASN A 1030 8.08 4.34 51.59
CA ASN A 1030 8.85 4.93 52.69
C ASN A 1030 9.09 3.90 53.83
N GLY A 1031 10.11 4.14 54.65
CA GLY A 1031 10.45 3.32 55.83
C GLY A 1031 10.83 1.87 55.50
N THR A 1032 11.18 1.55 54.25
CA THR A 1032 11.30 0.16 53.76
C THR A 1032 12.73 -0.15 53.35
N THR A 1033 13.22 -1.37 53.63
CA THR A 1033 14.54 -1.82 53.16
C THR A 1033 14.42 -2.51 51.82
N TYR A 1034 15.06 -1.93 50.80
CA TYR A 1034 15.17 -2.51 49.47
C TYR A 1034 16.58 -3.05 49.22
N TYR A 1035 16.64 -4.06 48.36
CA TYR A 1035 17.85 -4.75 47.96
C TYR A 1035 17.98 -4.66 46.45
N PHE A 1036 19.16 -4.30 45.98
CA PHE A 1036 19.45 -3.99 44.59
C PHE A 1036 20.56 -4.88 44.08
N ARG A 1037 20.44 -5.31 42.83
CA ARG A 1037 21.56 -5.90 42.07
C ARG A 1037 21.53 -5.40 40.64
N VAL A 1038 22.69 -5.16 40.05
CA VAL A 1038 22.84 -4.68 38.68
C VAL A 1038 23.53 -5.73 37.83
N ARG A 1039 23.17 -5.83 36.55
CA ARG A 1039 23.90 -6.61 35.54
C ARG A 1039 24.17 -5.74 34.32
N ALA A 1040 25.32 -5.91 33.71
CA ALA A 1040 25.67 -5.29 32.43
C ALA A 1040 25.15 -6.15 31.28
N TYR A 1041 24.91 -5.54 30.11
CA TYR A 1041 24.78 -6.27 28.85
C TYR A 1041 25.68 -5.70 27.78
N ARG A 1042 26.06 -6.53 26.82
CA ARG A 1042 26.50 -6.10 25.50
C ARG A 1042 25.45 -6.50 24.49
N ALA A 1043 25.07 -5.56 23.62
CA ALA A 1043 24.19 -5.78 22.48
C ALA A 1043 24.92 -5.30 21.22
N VAL A 1044 24.92 -6.11 20.17
CA VAL A 1044 25.39 -5.77 18.81
C VAL A 1044 24.49 -6.54 17.85
N GLY A 1045 23.67 -5.85 17.06
CA GLY A 1045 22.61 -6.48 16.25
C GLY A 1045 21.73 -7.39 17.12
N SER A 1046 21.40 -8.58 16.59
CA SER A 1046 20.61 -9.60 17.31
C SER A 1046 21.36 -10.27 18.48
N GLN A 1047 22.67 -10.05 18.62
CA GLN A 1047 23.48 -10.72 19.65
C GLN A 1047 23.52 -9.94 20.96
N LYS A 1048 22.88 -10.50 22.00
CA LYS A 1048 22.89 -9.97 23.36
C LYS A 1048 23.61 -10.93 24.33
N GLY A 1049 24.51 -10.38 25.13
CA GLY A 1049 25.26 -11.10 26.17
C GLY A 1049 25.16 -10.39 27.51
N TRP A 1050 24.67 -11.08 28.54
CA TRP A 1050 24.48 -10.53 29.89
C TRP A 1050 25.63 -10.94 30.82
N SER A 1051 26.13 -10.01 31.63
CA SER A 1051 26.98 -10.37 32.76
C SER A 1051 26.19 -11.20 33.78
N VAL A 1052 26.89 -11.88 34.69
CA VAL A 1052 26.26 -12.29 35.95
C VAL A 1052 25.83 -11.04 36.75
N TYR A 1053 24.89 -11.21 37.66
CA TYR A 1053 24.45 -10.14 38.55
C TYR A 1053 25.56 -9.75 39.54
N SER A 1054 25.57 -8.48 39.95
CA SER A 1054 26.29 -8.05 41.15
C SER A 1054 25.79 -8.79 42.39
N ALA A 1055 26.57 -8.71 43.48
CA ALA A 1055 26.05 -8.98 44.81
C ALA A 1055 24.84 -8.06 45.14
N TYR A 1056 24.01 -8.47 46.10
CA TYR A 1056 22.93 -7.64 46.60
C TYR A 1056 23.48 -6.52 47.49
N THR A 1057 23.14 -5.27 47.18
CA THR A 1057 23.39 -4.11 48.03
C THR A 1057 22.06 -3.62 48.61
N ALA A 1058 21.99 -3.34 49.90
CA ALA A 1058 20.76 -2.93 50.57
C ALA A 1058 20.82 -1.47 51.06
N CYS A 1059 19.73 -0.73 50.92
CA CYS A 1059 19.52 0.54 51.61
C CYS A 1059 18.06 0.67 52.10
N GLY A 1060 17.84 1.47 53.13
CA GLY A 1060 16.50 1.87 53.56
C GLY A 1060 16.06 3.13 52.81
N THR A 1061 14.79 3.22 52.40
CA THR A 1061 14.15 4.50 52.10
C THR A 1061 13.98 5.31 53.39
N ALA A 1062 13.86 6.63 53.27
CA ALA A 1062 13.50 7.48 54.39
C ALA A 1062 12.13 7.05 54.95
N PRO A 1063 11.91 7.08 56.27
CA PRO A 1063 10.55 7.05 56.82
C PRO A 1063 9.73 8.25 56.31
N ALA A 1064 8.42 8.23 56.50
CA ALA A 1064 7.59 9.42 56.24
C ALA A 1064 7.97 10.61 57.16
N LYS A 1065 7.57 11.82 56.76
CA LYS A 1065 7.54 12.98 57.67
C LYS A 1065 6.55 12.65 58.80
N THR A 1066 6.96 12.84 60.05
CA THR A 1066 6.07 12.72 61.22
C THR A 1066 5.44 14.08 61.54
N SER A 1067 4.37 14.09 62.31
CA SER A 1067 3.70 15.29 62.81
C SER A 1067 3.49 15.19 64.32
N PHE A 1068 3.58 16.32 65.02
CA PHE A 1068 3.20 16.40 66.43
C PHE A 1068 1.69 16.20 66.58
N THR A 1069 1.28 15.47 67.61
CA THR A 1069 -0.12 15.11 67.90
C THR A 1069 -0.65 15.71 69.20
N GLY A 1070 0.23 16.29 70.01
CA GLY A 1070 -0.13 16.88 71.29
C GLY A 1070 1.09 17.47 71.99
N VAL A 1071 0.88 18.54 72.75
CA VAL A 1071 1.92 19.19 73.55
C VAL A 1071 1.31 19.67 74.87
N ARG A 1072 2.04 19.52 75.98
CA ARG A 1072 1.59 19.90 77.32
C ARG A 1072 2.70 20.62 78.09
N GLY A 1073 2.45 21.87 78.47
CA GLY A 1073 3.26 22.61 79.43
C GLY A 1073 2.99 22.15 80.87
N SER A 1074 3.98 22.27 81.75
CA SER A 1074 3.87 22.04 83.20
C SER A 1074 4.97 22.84 83.92
N ALA A 1075 4.90 22.97 85.25
CA ALA A 1075 5.88 23.77 86.00
C ALA A 1075 7.33 23.31 85.74
N GLY A 1076 8.11 24.14 85.04
CA GLY A 1076 9.49 23.86 84.63
C GLY A 1076 9.70 22.72 83.62
N LYS A 1077 8.64 22.25 82.93
CA LYS A 1077 8.66 21.11 82.00
C LYS A 1077 7.75 21.34 80.78
N VAL A 1078 8.09 20.75 79.64
CA VAL A 1078 7.21 20.62 78.47
C VAL A 1078 7.28 19.20 77.93
N ALA A 1079 6.14 18.59 77.64
CA ALA A 1079 6.04 17.28 76.99
C ALA A 1079 5.42 17.40 75.59
N VAL A 1080 5.98 16.70 74.62
CA VAL A 1080 5.54 16.62 73.22
C VAL A 1080 5.20 15.17 72.85
N THR A 1081 4.19 14.96 72.01
CA THR A 1081 3.82 13.66 71.41
C THR A 1081 3.69 13.78 69.88
N TRP A 1082 3.89 12.68 69.16
CA TRP A 1082 3.83 12.65 67.68
C TRP A 1082 3.29 11.33 67.13
N LYS A 1083 2.88 11.32 65.87
CA LYS A 1083 2.39 10.11 65.17
C LYS A 1083 3.55 9.15 64.89
N ASN A 1084 3.43 7.88 65.31
CA ASN A 1084 4.44 6.88 65.00
C ASN A 1084 4.51 6.65 63.47
N VAL A 1085 5.72 6.63 62.92
CA VAL A 1085 5.97 6.41 61.49
C VAL A 1085 6.40 4.97 61.29
N SER A 1086 5.65 4.21 60.50
CA SER A 1086 5.99 2.82 60.19
C SER A 1086 7.36 2.69 59.51
N GLY A 1087 8.14 1.69 59.93
CA GLY A 1087 9.42 1.38 59.31
C GLY A 1087 10.59 2.25 59.79
N GLU A 1088 10.47 2.87 60.95
CA GLU A 1088 11.53 3.64 61.59
C GLU A 1088 12.52 2.76 62.38
N SER A 1089 13.62 3.36 62.82
CA SER A 1089 14.62 2.78 63.73
C SER A 1089 14.89 3.71 64.92
N GLY A 1090 14.00 4.68 65.11
CA GLY A 1090 14.10 5.76 66.09
C GLY A 1090 13.82 7.14 65.48
N TYR A 1091 13.92 8.15 66.34
CA TYR A 1091 13.68 9.54 65.99
C TYR A 1091 14.86 10.41 66.38
N GLN A 1092 15.09 11.48 65.64
CA GLN A 1092 15.99 12.57 66.00
C GLN A 1092 15.14 13.78 66.39
N MET A 1093 15.34 14.30 67.60
CA MET A 1093 14.69 15.52 68.07
C MET A 1093 15.74 16.60 68.37
N GLN A 1094 15.38 17.86 68.11
CA GLN A 1094 16.12 19.03 68.55
C GLN A 1094 15.15 20.03 69.18
N PHE A 1095 15.65 20.81 70.15
CA PHE A 1095 14.88 21.86 70.79
C PHE A 1095 15.70 23.14 71.00
N ARG A 1096 15.02 24.27 71.20
CA ARG A 1096 15.61 25.59 71.46
C ARG A 1096 14.64 26.48 72.25
N THR A 1097 15.14 27.44 73.01
CA THR A 1097 14.36 28.32 73.91
C THR A 1097 14.01 29.70 73.31
N SER A 1098 14.20 29.87 72.00
CA SER A 1098 13.84 31.09 71.25
C SER A 1098 13.59 30.74 69.78
N PRO A 1099 12.65 31.40 69.08
CA PRO A 1099 12.31 31.10 67.68
C PRO A 1099 13.40 31.50 66.68
N ARG A 1100 14.40 32.30 67.10
CA ARG A 1100 15.57 32.69 66.28
C ARG A 1100 16.90 32.12 66.77
N ALA A 1101 16.93 31.41 67.91
CA ALA A 1101 18.13 30.73 68.37
C ALA A 1101 18.53 29.57 67.45
N ALA A 1102 19.83 29.23 67.42
CA ALA A 1102 20.30 28.00 66.83
C ALA A 1102 19.64 26.77 67.51
N TRP A 1103 19.50 25.68 66.77
CA TRP A 1103 18.97 24.43 67.32
C TRP A 1103 19.97 23.80 68.30
N GLY A 1104 19.49 23.43 69.49
CA GLY A 1104 20.31 22.81 70.52
C GLY A 1104 20.73 21.37 70.19
N GLY A 1105 21.43 20.76 71.14
CA GLY A 1105 21.96 19.40 71.03
C GLY A 1105 20.91 18.37 70.59
N THR A 1106 21.33 17.43 69.74
CA THR A 1106 20.46 16.37 69.23
C THR A 1106 20.15 15.33 70.29
N VAL A 1107 18.86 15.08 70.49
CA VAL A 1107 18.35 13.91 71.20
C VAL A 1107 18.08 12.80 70.18
N THR A 1108 18.60 11.60 70.44
CA THR A 1108 18.23 10.39 69.69
C THR A 1108 17.29 9.55 70.54
N LEU A 1109 16.14 9.17 69.97
CA LEU A 1109 15.09 8.40 70.61
C LEU A 1109 14.99 7.01 69.95
N LYS A 1110 14.59 5.99 70.71
CA LYS A 1110 14.47 4.60 70.22
C LYS A 1110 13.26 4.44 69.27
N SER A 1111 13.20 3.33 68.53
CA SER A 1111 11.99 2.94 67.78
C SER A 1111 10.75 2.90 68.67
N ASN A 1112 9.58 3.14 68.07
CA ASN A 1112 8.27 3.27 68.71
C ASN A 1112 8.18 4.34 69.83
N THR A 1113 9.18 5.21 69.99
CA THR A 1113 9.04 6.37 70.88
C THR A 1113 8.07 7.36 70.25
N VAL A 1114 6.96 7.66 70.93
CA VAL A 1114 5.91 8.61 70.48
C VAL A 1114 5.75 9.83 71.41
N SER A 1115 6.59 9.94 72.44
CA SER A 1115 6.57 11.04 73.41
C SER A 1115 7.96 11.40 73.94
N TYR A 1116 8.15 12.66 74.34
CA TYR A 1116 9.36 13.15 75.00
C TYR A 1116 9.03 14.29 75.96
N GLN A 1117 9.68 14.34 77.13
CA GLN A 1117 9.55 15.44 78.09
C GLN A 1117 10.88 16.15 78.29
N LYS A 1118 10.91 17.45 77.98
CA LYS A 1118 12.01 18.35 78.33
C LYS A 1118 11.79 18.91 79.73
N THR A 1119 12.75 18.69 80.62
CA THR A 1119 12.78 19.21 82.00
C THR A 1119 13.85 20.28 82.17
N GLY A 1120 13.76 21.05 83.27
CA GLY A 1120 14.72 22.09 83.62
C GLY A 1120 14.53 23.39 82.83
N LEU A 1121 13.29 23.68 82.41
CA LEU A 1121 12.94 24.95 81.77
C LEU A 1121 12.61 26.00 82.85
N LYS A 1122 12.82 27.28 82.55
CA LYS A 1122 12.30 28.36 83.41
C LYS A 1122 10.77 28.38 83.32
N ARG A 1123 10.08 28.58 84.44
CA ARG A 1123 8.63 28.82 84.50
C ARG A 1123 8.26 29.95 83.51
N GLY A 1124 7.20 29.77 82.73
CA GLY A 1124 6.78 30.70 81.67
C GLY A 1124 7.62 30.74 80.39
N SER A 1125 8.73 29.98 80.27
CA SER A 1125 9.60 30.04 79.07
C SER A 1125 9.16 29.09 77.94
N THR A 1126 9.19 29.57 76.70
CA THR A 1126 8.82 28.81 75.50
C THR A 1126 9.95 27.92 74.98
N CYS A 1127 9.64 26.64 74.78
CA CYS A 1127 10.53 25.66 74.18
C CYS A 1127 9.97 25.26 72.80
N TYR A 1128 10.78 25.44 71.76
CA TYR A 1128 10.49 25.05 70.38
C TYR A 1128 11.12 23.70 70.08
N PHE A 1129 10.39 22.82 69.40
CA PHE A 1129 10.79 21.47 69.06
C PHE A 1129 10.71 21.26 67.54
N ARG A 1130 11.65 20.47 67.00
CA ARG A 1130 11.49 19.77 65.72
C ARG A 1130 11.94 18.33 65.85
N ILE A 1131 11.27 17.44 65.13
CA ILE A 1131 11.53 15.99 65.15
C ILE A 1131 11.57 15.44 63.73
N ARG A 1132 12.36 14.40 63.48
CA ARG A 1132 12.29 13.58 62.27
C ARG A 1132 12.50 12.11 62.61
N ALA A 1133 11.88 11.22 61.84
CA ALA A 1133 12.13 9.80 61.93
C ALA A 1133 13.44 9.46 61.19
N TYR A 1134 14.09 8.35 61.55
CA TYR A 1134 15.17 7.77 60.76
C TYR A 1134 15.04 6.26 60.65
N ARG A 1135 15.59 5.67 59.59
CA ARG A 1135 15.76 4.22 59.45
C ARG A 1135 17.25 3.90 59.36
N THR A 1136 17.69 2.87 60.07
CA THR A 1136 19.08 2.39 60.01
C THR A 1136 19.15 1.12 59.16
N VAL A 1137 19.97 1.11 58.12
CA VAL A 1137 20.29 -0.10 57.34
C VAL A 1137 21.81 -0.15 57.15
N ASN A 1138 22.45 -1.28 57.47
CA ASN A 1138 23.90 -1.46 57.38
C ASN A 1138 24.69 -0.32 58.07
N ASN A 1139 24.26 0.07 59.27
CA ASN A 1139 24.76 1.21 60.06
C ASN A 1139 24.58 2.62 59.45
N VAL A 1140 24.08 2.75 58.22
CA VAL A 1140 23.73 4.03 57.61
C VAL A 1140 22.34 4.47 58.07
N LYS A 1141 22.22 5.70 58.58
CA LYS A 1141 20.93 6.33 58.93
C LYS A 1141 20.42 7.19 57.78
N VAL A 1142 19.27 6.83 57.21
CA VAL A 1142 18.48 7.70 56.35
C VAL A 1142 17.41 8.41 57.20
N TYR A 1143 17.23 9.71 56.98
CA TYR A 1143 16.32 10.56 57.77
C TYR A 1143 15.13 11.02 56.93
N SER A 1144 13.97 11.14 57.55
CA SER A 1144 12.84 11.87 56.95
C SER A 1144 13.04 13.39 57.05
N GLY A 1145 12.19 14.15 56.35
CA GLY A 1145 12.13 15.61 56.53
C GLY A 1145 11.81 15.97 57.98
N TRP A 1146 12.30 17.13 58.44
CA TRP A 1146 11.89 17.65 59.74
C TRP A 1146 10.38 17.91 59.75
N ALA A 1147 9.71 17.44 60.80
CA ALA A 1147 8.39 17.90 61.19
C ALA A 1147 8.42 19.42 61.45
N ASP A 1148 7.27 20.05 61.27
CA ASP A 1148 7.12 21.49 61.38
C ASP A 1148 7.37 21.95 62.82
N THR A 1149 7.94 23.15 62.97
CA THR A 1149 8.47 23.60 64.27
C THR A 1149 7.36 24.02 65.21
N TYR A 1150 7.23 23.33 66.34
CA TYR A 1150 6.17 23.57 67.32
C TYR A 1150 6.74 24.18 68.60
N GLY A 1151 6.13 25.26 69.11
CA GLY A 1151 6.59 25.98 70.31
C GLY A 1151 5.54 25.98 71.42
N VAL A 1152 5.95 25.62 72.65
CA VAL A 1152 5.06 25.66 73.84
C VAL A 1152 5.80 26.15 75.09
N ALA A 1153 5.11 26.94 75.90
CA ALA A 1153 5.59 27.42 77.19
C ALA A 1153 5.55 26.34 78.29
N ALA A 1154 6.56 26.33 79.16
CA ALA A 1154 6.43 25.71 80.47
C ALA A 1154 5.45 26.52 81.32
N ALA A 1155 4.57 25.85 82.07
CA ALA A 1155 3.61 26.54 82.93
C ALA A 1155 4.34 27.37 84.01
N MET A 1156 3.66 28.40 84.53
CA MET A 1156 4.19 29.25 85.59
C MET A 1156 4.42 28.50 86.91
#